data_AF-A0A166F7I3-F1
#
_entry.id   AF-A0A166F7I3-F1
#
_cell.length_a   1.000
_cell.length_b   1.000
_cell.length_c   1.000
_cell.angle_alpha   90.00
_cell.angle_beta   90.00
_cell.angle_gamma   90.00
#
_symmetry.space_group_name_H-M   'P 1'
#
loop_
_entity.id
_entity.type
_entity.pdbx_description
1 polymer ?
#
loop_
_entity_poly.entity_id
_entity_poly.type
_entity_poly.pdbx_seq_one_letter_code
_entity_poly.pdbx_strand_id
1 'polypeptide(L)'
;MESISNNRIDAKVLAMLMILGFLLVVITSSVSAADIHVSPTGNDSGSGSGLDPKATIKNATDSANSLDNVILSNGTFTGNGNYNISVSKDLHYIGINNNVIIDANGTGPIFNILPGIVVTFQNITFRNGLTTGNGAAIYVDGSTVRIQSCQFLNNTAYHGGAIYCNDGGLNVNSSSFFNNTANADGGAIYTFNASNWFVTNSTFVNNSASSDGGAIYNNRGDLVLVADSNFTNNSADYDGGAIYNEDGYGFYVWTSNFTNNSAKIDGGAIRNYNGYYFVLNSCNFINNSAGYTGGGFYTNGNTIIVFDSNFINNSANAGGGAIRNQNGDNFTLMRSNFINNSANADGGAIYNSYGANFNINDSNFADNYASSNGGAIRSYFGDNFTVNNSNFTNNTAGYDGGAVFNSYSDKFTVTNSNFNENTAMVDGGDIGNVNGNNFAVSNCTFTADSAGHDGGAIYNSYGDNFTVTNSTFTADSAGHDGGAIYNNRGDNFAVSNVNFINDYDGHDGGAIYNNYGNNFTVSNSNFTNDSASHDGGAIYSNHGSFILNNVNFINDSASHDGGAIYNNQSSLTLNNVNFINDSASHDGGAIFNNANDFVVNNSSFINDSAGHDGGAIFNTGNNFTVSNSTFVNDSAVHSGGALYNNGLNATVIDSSFVGNNAVYGGGIYAAGSMNISRSNFTNNSQAIGVNTTNLSVNNNNILHNGIGVQFLLNNKNYTVDWLKNNTVVNNTYAVSIAGLSSSYVIEDSLVGNYNGILFTGVNNTVHNTSVSGISGVAVTFDPVSVNNTLYNSTISGDSYAIAISGIGNKILSSTILNNGRGIVVRADAKNTVINYNRILNDTNATGYNLENHGVNTNADLNWWGSNSPRVSGINLKYWYVLQLSANSFNTTKNATRSFAEGSKVLLKYMLTTNKPVANDKSRLPYFLVEVILPNGTIVVKDIRTTSILYPLTVTDNQTYRLESISDNEDLLLVINSSGETPVPPVPPSPPSPSGPSNASSSGFNPALAKMESTGAPIGPLIVVLMSLLGLVGYRKK
;
A
#
# COMPACT_ATOMS: atom_id res chain seq x y z
N MET A 1 34.64 -24.22 21.87
CA MET A 1 35.87 -24.85 22.39
C MET A 1 37.04 -23.92 22.10
N GLU A 2 38.02 -23.89 22.99
CA GLU A 2 39.16 -22.97 22.93
C GLU A 2 40.37 -23.62 22.24
N SER A 3 41.11 -22.86 21.44
CA SER A 3 42.58 -22.76 21.57
C SER A 3 43.16 -21.78 20.54
N ILE A 4 43.98 -20.83 21.01
CA ILE A 4 45.19 -20.29 20.35
C ILE A 4 45.02 -19.90 18.86
N SER A 5 45.01 -18.60 18.51
CA SER A 5 46.25 -17.82 18.56
C SER A 5 46.07 -16.34 18.93
N ASN A 6 46.89 -15.88 19.88
CA ASN A 6 47.13 -14.46 20.13
C ASN A 6 48.31 -13.99 19.28
N ASN A 7 48.08 -12.99 18.42
CA ASN A 7 49.07 -11.98 18.00
C ASN A 7 48.33 -10.84 17.25
N ARG A 8 47.54 -10.05 17.99
CA ARG A 8 46.97 -8.79 17.48
C ARG A 8 47.95 -7.66 17.77
N ILE A 9 48.53 -7.09 16.72
CA ILE A 9 49.15 -5.77 16.80
C ILE A 9 47.99 -4.76 16.78
N ASP A 10 47.86 -3.97 17.85
CA ASP A 10 46.86 -2.89 17.96
C ASP A 10 47.10 -1.86 16.85
N ALA A 11 46.05 -1.26 16.28
CA ALA A 11 46.16 -0.17 15.32
C ALA A 11 46.94 1.03 15.91
N LYS A 12 46.79 1.31 17.21
CA LYS A 12 47.63 2.28 17.92
C LYS A 12 49.09 1.84 17.96
N VAL A 13 49.36 0.55 18.14
CA VAL A 13 50.73 0.02 18.08
C VAL A 13 51.28 0.03 16.65
N LEU A 14 50.47 -0.13 15.61
CA LEU A 14 50.94 -0.01 14.22
C LEU A 14 51.29 1.44 13.86
N ALA A 15 50.42 2.40 14.20
CA ALA A 15 50.73 3.83 14.05
C ALA A 15 51.96 4.23 14.91
N MET A 16 52.03 3.75 16.16
CA MET A 16 53.17 3.98 17.04
C MET A 16 54.44 3.24 16.58
N LEU A 17 54.35 2.15 15.82
CA LEU A 17 55.49 1.48 15.17
C LEU A 17 55.98 2.23 13.94
N MET A 18 55.10 2.88 13.17
CA MET A 18 55.52 3.82 12.11
C MET A 18 56.23 5.04 12.73
N ILE A 19 55.70 5.58 13.83
CA ILE A 19 56.29 6.71 14.57
C ILE A 19 57.62 6.32 15.24
N LEU A 20 57.72 5.17 15.92
CA LEU A 20 58.99 4.68 16.48
C LEU A 20 60.00 4.32 15.39
N GLY A 21 59.54 3.79 14.24
CA GLY A 21 60.39 3.50 13.09
C GLY A 21 61.11 4.73 12.54
N PHE A 22 60.46 5.91 12.60
CA PHE A 22 61.07 7.19 12.24
C PHE A 22 61.94 7.83 13.34
N LEU A 23 61.82 7.38 14.59
CA LEU A 23 62.53 7.95 15.74
C LEU A 23 63.89 7.28 16.02
N LEU A 24 64.30 6.28 15.24
CA LEU A 24 65.45 5.41 15.57
C LEU A 24 66.51 5.22 14.45
N VAL A 25 66.93 6.31 13.79
CA VAL A 25 68.05 6.28 12.83
C VAL A 25 69.12 7.35 13.13
N VAL A 26 69.88 7.16 14.23
CA VAL A 26 71.19 7.84 14.43
C VAL A 26 72.16 6.94 15.20
N ILE A 27 72.85 6.00 14.51
CA ILE A 27 74.16 5.48 14.97
C ILE A 27 75.08 5.13 13.78
N THR A 28 75.82 6.12 13.25
CA THR A 28 77.17 5.93 12.69
C THR A 28 77.96 7.23 12.77
N SER A 29 79.26 7.15 13.10
CA SER A 29 80.25 8.24 13.08
C SER A 29 79.83 9.58 13.70
N SER A 30 80.08 9.74 15.01
CA SER A 30 79.96 11.02 15.71
C SER A 30 81.07 12.00 15.30
N VAL A 31 80.77 12.90 14.36
CA VAL A 31 81.26 14.28 14.47
C VAL A 31 80.40 14.95 15.54
N SER A 32 81.00 15.64 16.51
CA SER A 32 80.21 16.46 17.43
C SER A 32 79.72 17.68 16.66
N ALA A 33 78.39 17.86 16.59
CA ALA A 33 77.81 19.14 16.22
C ALA A 33 78.42 20.25 17.08
N ALA A 34 78.84 21.35 16.45
CA ALA A 34 79.21 22.57 17.13
C ALA A 34 78.01 23.52 17.24
N ASP A 35 77.91 24.22 18.36
CA ASP A 35 76.91 25.27 18.56
C ASP A 35 77.47 26.62 18.10
N ILE A 36 76.85 27.21 17.07
CA ILE A 36 77.19 28.53 16.54
C ILE A 36 76.07 29.49 16.93
N HIS A 37 76.36 30.35 17.91
CA HIS A 37 75.40 31.28 18.48
C HIS A 37 75.26 32.54 17.63
N VAL A 38 74.02 33.00 17.47
CA VAL A 38 73.65 34.23 16.75
C VAL A 38 72.80 35.11 17.65
N SER A 39 73.00 36.43 17.57
CA SER A 39 72.24 37.41 18.35
C SER A 39 71.98 38.68 17.56
N PRO A 40 70.80 39.32 17.69
CA PRO A 40 70.51 40.60 17.03
C PRO A 40 71.45 41.75 17.45
N THR A 41 72.21 41.57 18.53
CA THR A 41 73.25 42.50 19.01
C THR A 41 74.66 41.88 18.99
N GLY A 42 74.87 40.83 18.19
CA GLY A 42 76.17 40.15 18.04
C GLY A 42 77.15 40.87 17.11
N ASN A 43 78.20 40.16 16.68
CA ASN A 43 79.21 40.66 15.73
C ASN A 43 79.61 39.55 14.75
N ASP A 44 79.51 39.79 13.45
CA ASP A 44 79.92 38.83 12.41
C ASP A 44 81.44 38.59 12.34
N SER A 45 82.23 39.51 12.90
CA SER A 45 83.67 39.31 13.14
C SER A 45 83.95 38.40 14.35
N GLY A 46 82.94 38.09 15.16
CA GLY A 46 83.04 37.25 16.35
C GLY A 46 83.22 35.77 16.02
N SER A 47 83.60 35.00 17.03
CA SER A 47 83.82 33.56 17.02
C SER A 47 82.56 32.74 16.77
N GLY A 48 81.38 33.26 17.09
CA GLY A 48 80.12 32.49 17.12
C GLY A 48 79.96 31.67 18.41
N SER A 49 80.82 31.86 19.42
CA SER A 49 80.64 31.26 20.74
C SER A 49 79.54 31.98 21.53
N GLY A 50 79.00 31.34 22.58
CA GLY A 50 77.91 31.94 23.40
C GLY A 50 78.28 33.23 24.15
N LEU A 51 79.56 33.62 24.19
CA LEU A 51 80.03 34.90 24.74
C LEU A 51 80.34 35.96 23.67
N ASP A 52 80.40 35.55 22.40
CA ASP A 52 80.81 36.36 21.25
C ASP A 52 80.06 35.87 19.99
N PRO A 53 78.72 36.02 19.97
CA PRO A 53 77.84 35.46 18.94
C PRO A 53 77.90 36.27 17.64
N LYS A 54 77.56 35.61 16.53
CA LYS A 54 77.38 36.24 15.21
C LYS A 54 76.24 37.26 15.24
N ALA A 55 76.30 38.28 14.39
CA ALA A 55 75.24 39.28 14.23
C ALA A 55 74.16 38.83 13.25
N THR A 56 74.57 38.14 12.18
CA THR A 56 73.68 37.70 11.11
C THR A 56 73.62 36.18 11.00
N ILE A 57 72.42 35.68 10.71
CA ILE A 57 72.18 34.25 10.53
C ILE A 57 72.96 33.73 9.32
N LYS A 58 73.08 34.53 8.24
CA LYS A 58 73.91 34.14 7.08
C LYS A 58 75.38 33.93 7.47
N ASN A 59 75.99 34.80 8.27
CA ASN A 59 77.39 34.62 8.66
C ASN A 59 77.61 33.33 9.45
N ALA A 60 76.67 32.98 10.34
CA ALA A 60 76.66 31.70 11.03
C ALA A 60 76.54 30.52 10.05
N THR A 61 75.53 30.52 9.16
CA THR A 61 75.31 29.49 8.12
C THR A 61 76.52 29.29 7.19
N ASP A 62 77.15 30.38 6.76
CA ASP A 62 78.36 30.35 5.94
C ASP A 62 79.50 29.64 6.69
N SER A 63 79.67 29.93 7.99
CA SER A 63 80.74 29.40 8.85
C SER A 63 80.54 27.98 9.39
N ALA A 64 79.30 27.47 9.40
CA ALA A 64 78.95 26.17 9.96
C ALA A 64 79.50 24.96 9.18
N ASN A 65 79.65 23.81 9.82
CA ASN A 65 79.90 22.52 9.19
C ASN A 65 78.57 21.76 9.00
N SER A 66 78.55 20.65 8.25
CA SER A 66 77.35 19.79 8.24
C SER A 66 77.12 19.18 9.62
N LEU A 67 75.86 19.12 10.03
CA LEU A 67 75.33 18.69 11.34
C LEU A 67 75.55 19.70 12.50
N ASP A 68 76.10 20.89 12.27
CA ASP A 68 76.21 21.92 13.31
C ASP A 68 74.84 22.55 13.67
N ASN A 69 74.73 23.05 14.91
CA ASN A 69 73.55 23.76 15.38
C ASN A 69 73.75 25.29 15.27
N VAL A 70 72.82 25.99 14.63
CA VAL A 70 72.77 27.45 14.60
C VAL A 70 71.81 27.93 15.70
N ILE A 71 72.37 28.35 16.82
CA ILE A 71 71.63 28.67 18.06
C ILE A 71 71.24 30.15 18.05
N LEU A 72 69.94 30.43 17.87
CA LEU A 72 69.41 31.78 17.80
C LEU A 72 68.97 32.26 19.19
N SER A 73 69.58 33.35 19.67
CA SER A 73 69.20 34.01 20.92
C SER A 73 67.99 34.96 20.75
N ASN A 74 67.24 35.19 21.84
CA ASN A 74 65.99 35.94 21.83
C ASN A 74 66.09 37.31 21.13
N GLY A 75 65.06 37.66 20.36
CA GLY A 75 64.89 38.96 19.71
C GLY A 75 64.49 38.86 18.24
N THR A 76 64.49 40.00 17.56
CA THR A 76 64.11 40.10 16.14
C THR A 76 65.33 40.27 15.26
N PHE A 77 65.61 39.30 14.40
CA PHE A 77 66.62 39.34 13.36
C PHE A 77 66.05 40.04 12.12
N THR A 78 66.66 41.17 11.73
CA THR A 78 66.25 42.02 10.60
C THR A 78 67.47 42.48 9.79
N GLY A 79 67.22 43.04 8.61
CA GLY A 79 68.26 43.65 7.76
C GLY A 79 69.16 42.65 7.03
N ASN A 80 70.11 43.18 6.27
CA ASN A 80 70.97 42.41 5.37
C ASN A 80 71.73 41.29 6.13
N GLY A 81 71.65 40.06 5.62
CA GLY A 81 72.24 38.87 6.25
C GLY A 81 71.29 38.08 7.15
N ASN A 82 70.10 38.61 7.46
CA ASN A 82 69.04 37.91 8.20
C ASN A 82 67.85 37.49 7.32
N TYR A 83 67.96 37.66 6.00
CA TYR A 83 67.06 37.15 4.96
C TYR A 83 67.87 36.82 3.70
N ASN A 84 67.25 36.13 2.73
CA ASN A 84 67.88 35.56 1.54
C ASN A 84 69.10 34.66 1.88
N ILE A 85 68.92 33.77 2.87
CA ILE A 85 69.95 32.88 3.40
C ILE A 85 69.93 31.56 2.62
N SER A 86 70.95 31.32 1.81
CA SER A 86 71.14 30.02 1.14
C SER A 86 71.80 29.00 2.07
N VAL A 87 71.20 27.81 2.17
CA VAL A 87 71.69 26.70 3.01
C VAL A 87 72.18 25.56 2.12
N SER A 88 73.41 25.11 2.34
CA SER A 88 74.15 24.15 1.49
C SER A 88 74.73 22.94 2.24
N LYS A 89 74.31 22.76 3.50
CA LYS A 89 74.83 21.78 4.47
C LYS A 89 73.66 21.33 5.34
N ASP A 90 73.73 20.14 5.92
CA ASP A 90 72.78 19.72 6.95
C ASP A 90 72.95 20.62 8.18
N LEU A 91 71.88 21.25 8.68
CA LEU A 91 71.97 22.21 9.79
C LEU A 91 70.71 22.20 10.66
N HIS A 92 70.89 22.49 11.95
CA HIS A 92 69.81 22.62 12.92
C HIS A 92 69.71 24.06 13.44
N TYR A 93 68.71 24.80 13.00
CA TYR A 93 68.42 26.16 13.47
C TYR A 93 67.49 26.09 14.70
N ILE A 94 67.98 26.50 15.87
CA ILE A 94 67.28 26.33 17.14
C ILE A 94 67.06 27.70 17.81
N GLY A 95 65.79 28.09 17.95
CA GLY A 95 65.38 29.27 18.71
C GLY A 95 65.37 29.02 20.22
N ILE A 96 66.01 29.91 20.98
CA ILE A 96 65.96 29.90 22.44
C ILE A 96 64.62 30.48 22.93
N ASN A 97 64.03 29.84 23.96
CA ASN A 97 62.88 30.33 24.74
C ASN A 97 61.64 30.79 23.94
N ASN A 98 61.43 30.27 22.73
CA ASN A 98 60.31 30.58 21.82
C ASN A 98 60.10 32.09 21.57
N ASN A 99 61.17 32.89 21.65
CA ASN A 99 61.12 34.34 21.47
C ASN A 99 62.18 34.81 20.44
N VAL A 100 62.28 34.05 19.35
CA VAL A 100 63.17 34.30 18.22
C VAL A 100 62.31 34.58 16.99
N ILE A 101 62.47 35.78 16.43
CA ILE A 101 61.72 36.24 15.27
C ILE A 101 62.71 36.54 14.15
N ILE A 102 62.51 35.95 12.98
CA ILE A 102 63.21 36.31 11.75
C ILE A 102 62.21 37.09 10.89
N ASP A 103 62.49 38.36 10.64
CA ASP A 103 61.55 39.32 10.06
C ASP A 103 62.15 40.00 8.83
N ALA A 104 61.69 39.57 7.66
CA ALA A 104 62.16 40.13 6.38
C ALA A 104 61.60 41.52 6.09
N ASN A 105 60.66 42.06 6.89
CA ASN A 105 60.06 43.39 6.72
C ASN A 105 59.54 43.66 5.28
N GLY A 106 59.11 42.63 4.54
CA GLY A 106 58.67 42.72 3.14
C GLY A 106 59.80 42.90 2.11
N THR A 107 61.07 42.64 2.45
CA THR A 107 62.23 42.91 1.57
C THR A 107 62.72 41.73 0.73
N GLY A 108 62.19 40.52 0.94
CA GLY A 108 62.58 39.33 0.19
C GLY A 108 62.15 38.02 0.88
N PRO A 109 62.54 36.85 0.31
CA PRO A 109 62.41 35.56 0.97
C PRO A 109 63.43 35.40 2.11
N ILE A 110 63.14 34.56 3.12
CA ILE A 110 64.04 34.37 4.27
C ILE A 110 65.11 33.28 4.00
N PHE A 111 64.71 32.03 3.72
CA PHE A 111 65.62 30.90 3.48
C PHE A 111 65.45 30.25 2.11
N ASN A 112 66.57 29.79 1.55
CA ASN A 112 66.66 28.97 0.33
C ASN A 112 67.46 27.70 0.66
N ILE A 113 66.81 26.55 0.69
CA ILE A 113 67.40 25.25 1.02
C ILE A 113 67.75 24.55 -0.29
N LEU A 114 69.06 24.41 -0.56
CA LEU A 114 69.58 23.77 -1.78
C LEU A 114 69.39 22.23 -1.75
N PRO A 115 69.54 21.51 -2.88
CA PRO A 115 69.31 20.06 -2.95
C PRO A 115 70.28 19.17 -2.16
N GLY A 116 69.76 18.01 -1.74
CA GLY A 116 70.52 16.89 -1.19
C GLY A 116 70.87 16.97 0.30
N ILE A 117 70.23 17.86 1.08
CA ILE A 117 70.54 18.10 2.50
C ILE A 117 69.31 17.95 3.41
N VAL A 118 69.58 17.90 4.72
CA VAL A 118 68.57 17.79 5.78
C VAL A 118 68.66 18.99 6.73
N VAL A 119 67.60 19.81 6.78
CA VAL A 119 67.56 21.01 7.62
C VAL A 119 66.43 20.94 8.64
N THR A 120 66.74 21.22 9.91
CA THR A 120 65.74 21.31 10.99
C THR A 120 65.62 22.76 11.45
N PHE A 121 64.39 23.26 11.56
CA PHE A 121 64.05 24.54 12.19
C PHE A 121 63.19 24.28 13.42
N GLN A 122 63.61 24.77 14.58
CA GLN A 122 62.94 24.57 15.86
C GLN A 122 62.73 25.88 16.63
N ASN A 123 61.53 26.10 17.18
CA ASN A 123 61.19 27.24 18.07
C ASN A 123 61.38 28.65 17.46
N ILE A 124 61.16 28.82 16.15
CA ILE A 124 61.41 30.08 15.41
C ILE A 124 60.12 30.64 14.82
N THR A 125 59.93 31.96 14.91
CA THR A 125 58.88 32.71 14.20
C THR A 125 59.45 33.35 12.92
N PHE A 126 58.96 32.93 11.76
CA PHE A 126 59.26 33.51 10.45
C PHE A 126 58.14 34.46 10.04
N ARG A 127 58.45 35.73 9.72
CA ARG A 127 57.39 36.68 9.35
C ARG A 127 57.78 37.71 8.29
N ASN A 128 56.74 38.23 7.65
CA ASN A 128 56.81 39.30 6.64
C ASN A 128 57.79 38.98 5.48
N GLY A 129 57.99 37.69 5.15
CA GLY A 129 58.64 37.29 3.91
C GLY A 129 57.79 37.73 2.72
N LEU A 130 58.42 38.28 1.69
CA LEU A 130 57.73 38.72 0.46
C LEU A 130 58.53 38.34 -0.77
N THR A 131 57.91 37.64 -1.71
CA THR A 131 58.52 37.29 -3.01
C THR A 131 57.48 37.18 -4.11
N THR A 132 57.89 37.46 -5.35
CA THR A 132 57.11 37.14 -6.56
C THR A 132 57.46 35.76 -7.14
N GLY A 133 58.40 35.05 -6.52
CA GLY A 133 58.64 33.61 -6.70
C GLY A 133 57.94 32.83 -5.59
N ASN A 134 58.50 31.68 -5.21
CA ASN A 134 57.84 30.75 -4.28
C ASN A 134 58.51 30.74 -2.89
N GLY A 135 57.78 30.33 -1.85
CA GLY A 135 58.35 30.04 -0.51
C GLY A 135 58.94 31.26 0.22
N ALA A 136 58.10 32.21 0.63
CA ALA A 136 58.58 33.49 1.15
C ALA A 136 59.29 33.41 2.53
N ALA A 137 58.99 32.40 3.34
CA ALA A 137 59.79 32.08 4.52
C ALA A 137 60.86 31.01 4.20
N ILE A 138 60.46 29.92 3.55
CA ILE A 138 61.37 28.81 3.21
C ILE A 138 61.04 28.31 1.80
N TYR A 139 62.01 28.46 0.89
CA TYR A 139 62.04 27.72 -0.38
C TYR A 139 62.91 26.47 -0.21
N VAL A 140 62.44 25.31 -0.69
CA VAL A 140 63.14 24.03 -0.65
C VAL A 140 63.14 23.41 -2.04
N ASP A 141 64.31 22.93 -2.47
CA ASP A 141 64.50 22.19 -3.70
C ASP A 141 65.29 20.91 -3.39
N GLY A 142 64.75 19.74 -3.73
CA GLY A 142 65.43 18.44 -3.63
C GLY A 142 65.95 18.03 -2.23
N SER A 143 65.34 18.51 -1.15
CA SER A 143 65.87 18.39 0.22
C SER A 143 64.82 18.05 1.27
N THR A 144 65.26 17.61 2.46
CA THR A 144 64.38 17.28 3.58
C THR A 144 64.35 18.41 4.61
N VAL A 145 63.16 18.97 4.90
CA VAL A 145 62.99 20.01 5.93
C VAL A 145 62.08 19.55 7.06
N ARG A 146 62.55 19.74 8.30
CA ARG A 146 61.77 19.49 9.53
C ARG A 146 61.46 20.81 10.24
N ILE A 147 60.19 21.01 10.56
CA ILE A 147 59.64 22.23 11.17
C ILE A 147 59.00 21.82 12.51
N GLN A 148 59.55 22.30 13.62
CA GLN A 148 59.17 21.88 14.98
C GLN A 148 58.88 23.08 15.88
N SER A 149 57.66 23.21 16.40
CA SER A 149 57.27 24.32 17.28
C SER A 149 57.54 25.72 16.70
N CYS A 150 57.46 25.86 15.37
CA CYS A 150 57.72 27.11 14.65
C CYS A 150 56.43 27.86 14.30
N GLN A 151 56.56 29.15 13.99
CA GLN A 151 55.46 30.00 13.57
C GLN A 151 55.74 30.68 12.23
N PHE A 152 54.73 30.80 11.37
CA PHE A 152 54.82 31.48 10.07
C PHE A 152 53.69 32.50 9.97
N LEU A 153 54.05 33.79 9.96
CA LEU A 153 53.09 34.91 10.09
C LEU A 153 53.23 35.91 8.94
N ASN A 154 52.13 36.23 8.26
CA ASN A 154 52.05 37.28 7.23
C ASN A 154 53.09 37.13 6.10
N ASN A 155 53.42 35.91 5.66
CA ASN A 155 54.34 35.68 4.55
C ASN A 155 53.58 35.59 3.23
N THR A 156 54.13 36.16 2.14
CA THR A 156 53.45 36.28 0.85
C THR A 156 54.34 35.85 -0.33
N ALA A 157 53.86 34.90 -1.12
CA ALA A 157 54.56 34.32 -2.28
C ALA A 157 53.67 34.24 -3.53
N TYR A 158 54.21 33.70 -4.62
CA TYR A 158 53.43 33.21 -5.76
C TYR A 158 52.80 31.84 -5.41
N HIS A 159 53.60 30.77 -5.29
CA HIS A 159 53.19 29.52 -4.63
C HIS A 159 53.82 29.38 -3.24
N GLY A 160 53.11 28.79 -2.28
CA GLY A 160 53.65 28.47 -0.96
C GLY A 160 53.94 29.71 -0.13
N GLY A 161 52.89 30.39 0.34
CA GLY A 161 52.99 31.73 0.95
C GLY A 161 54.02 31.84 2.07
N ALA A 162 54.17 30.79 2.89
CA ALA A 162 55.30 30.62 3.79
C ALA A 162 56.34 29.62 3.26
N ILE A 163 55.93 28.39 2.93
CA ILE A 163 56.83 27.29 2.54
C ILE A 163 56.50 26.78 1.14
N TYR A 164 57.53 26.61 0.31
CA TYR A 164 57.44 25.89 -0.97
C TYR A 164 58.47 24.75 -0.99
N CYS A 165 58.06 23.55 -1.36
CA CYS A 165 58.92 22.37 -1.47
C CYS A 165 58.77 21.70 -2.84
N ASN A 166 59.83 21.77 -3.65
CA ASN A 166 60.00 21.00 -4.87
C ASN A 166 60.83 19.73 -4.58
N ASP A 167 60.27 18.56 -4.84
CA ASP A 167 60.83 17.25 -4.52
C ASP A 167 61.21 17.12 -3.02
N GLY A 168 61.95 16.06 -2.65
CA GLY A 168 62.45 15.89 -1.28
C GLY A 168 61.38 15.43 -0.27
N GLY A 169 61.26 16.13 0.86
CA GLY A 169 60.28 15.79 1.90
C GLY A 169 60.14 16.85 3.00
N LEU A 170 58.92 16.99 3.53
CA LEU A 170 58.56 18.02 4.50
C LEU A 170 57.89 17.39 5.74
N ASN A 171 58.36 17.73 6.93
CA ASN A 171 57.76 17.29 8.20
C ASN A 171 57.43 18.51 9.06
N VAL A 172 56.15 18.72 9.33
CA VAL A 172 55.63 19.83 10.14
C VAL A 172 55.00 19.25 11.41
N ASN A 173 55.55 19.63 12.56
CA ASN A 173 55.06 19.20 13.87
C ASN A 173 54.88 20.38 14.83
N SER A 174 53.79 20.38 15.59
CA SER A 174 53.52 21.35 16.68
C SER A 174 53.60 22.82 16.27
N SER A 175 53.37 23.15 14.99
CA SER A 175 53.71 24.44 14.38
C SER A 175 52.48 25.19 13.87
N SER A 176 52.60 26.50 13.65
CA SER A 176 51.44 27.36 13.34
C SER A 176 51.63 28.33 12.18
N PHE A 177 50.65 28.44 11.30
CA PHE A 177 50.65 29.27 10.09
C PHE A 177 49.48 30.25 10.12
N PHE A 178 49.78 31.55 10.21
CA PHE A 178 48.81 32.64 10.38
C PHE A 178 48.90 33.67 9.24
N ASN A 179 47.76 33.96 8.59
CA ASN A 179 47.62 35.01 7.57
C ASN A 179 48.64 34.95 6.42
N ASN A 180 49.14 33.76 6.04
CA ASN A 180 50.05 33.64 4.90
C ASN A 180 49.24 33.62 3.58
N THR A 181 49.81 34.16 2.50
CA THR A 181 49.08 34.40 1.24
C THR A 181 49.87 33.92 0.02
N ALA A 182 49.19 33.23 -0.90
CA ALA A 182 49.71 32.85 -2.22
C ALA A 182 48.94 33.57 -3.34
N ASN A 183 49.68 34.14 -4.30
CA ASN A 183 49.11 34.72 -5.52
C ASN A 183 48.74 33.65 -6.58
N ALA A 184 49.07 32.39 -6.33
CA ALA A 184 48.52 31.20 -6.95
C ALA A 184 48.10 30.24 -5.82
N ASP A 185 48.91 29.23 -5.53
CA ASP A 185 48.49 28.06 -4.73
C ASP A 185 49.24 27.91 -3.38
N GLY A 186 48.58 27.26 -2.42
CA GLY A 186 49.20 26.88 -1.16
C GLY A 186 49.46 28.08 -0.26
N GLY A 187 48.39 28.68 0.28
CA GLY A 187 48.46 29.97 0.99
C GLY A 187 49.47 30.00 2.15
N ALA A 188 49.69 28.87 2.81
CA ALA A 188 50.81 28.67 3.73
C ALA A 188 51.89 27.72 3.16
N ILE A 189 51.51 26.56 2.64
CA ILE A 189 52.43 25.51 2.19
C ILE A 189 52.08 25.06 0.77
N TYR A 190 53.10 24.93 -0.08
CA TYR A 190 53.01 24.27 -1.39
C TYR A 190 54.03 23.13 -1.47
N THR A 191 53.61 22.00 -2.04
CA THR A 191 54.40 20.77 -2.19
C THR A 191 54.21 20.19 -3.59
N PHE A 192 55.31 19.84 -4.26
CA PHE A 192 55.34 19.18 -5.58
C PHE A 192 56.30 17.99 -5.53
N ASN A 193 55.84 16.80 -5.91
CA ASN A 193 56.59 15.52 -5.80
C ASN A 193 57.16 15.23 -4.39
N ALA A 194 56.62 15.85 -3.33
CA ALA A 194 57.17 15.72 -1.99
C ALA A 194 56.89 14.33 -1.42
N SER A 195 57.95 13.57 -1.10
CA SER A 195 57.83 12.24 -0.51
C SER A 195 57.72 12.31 1.01
N ASN A 196 56.96 11.40 1.63
CA ASN A 196 56.86 11.27 3.09
C ASN A 196 56.46 12.59 3.78
N TRP A 197 55.40 13.23 3.26
CA TRP A 197 54.92 14.52 3.78
C TRP A 197 53.98 14.34 4.99
N PHE A 198 54.34 14.95 6.11
CA PHE A 198 53.60 14.87 7.38
C PHE A 198 53.26 16.25 7.94
N VAL A 199 52.01 16.46 8.33
CA VAL A 199 51.56 17.62 9.13
C VAL A 199 50.86 17.09 10.38
N THR A 200 51.40 17.42 11.55
CA THR A 200 50.97 16.84 12.82
C THR A 200 50.87 17.89 13.93
N ASN A 201 49.83 17.82 14.77
CA ASN A 201 49.64 18.69 15.94
C ASN A 201 49.74 20.20 15.61
N SER A 202 49.38 20.60 14.39
CA SER A 202 49.68 21.92 13.82
C SER A 202 48.42 22.74 13.55
N THR A 203 48.56 24.05 13.32
CA THR A 203 47.43 24.98 13.25
C THR A 203 47.56 25.99 12.10
N PHE A 204 46.56 26.07 11.23
CA PHE A 204 46.52 26.92 10.04
C PHE A 204 45.31 27.83 10.11
N VAL A 205 45.53 29.15 10.24
CA VAL A 205 44.46 30.14 10.45
C VAL A 205 44.58 31.32 9.50
N ASN A 206 43.46 31.68 8.85
CA ASN A 206 43.31 32.79 7.91
C ASN A 206 44.32 32.78 6.72
N ASN A 207 44.84 31.63 6.32
CA ASN A 207 45.74 31.57 5.15
C ASN A 207 44.90 31.61 3.86
N SER A 208 45.44 32.20 2.79
CA SER A 208 44.69 32.43 1.55
C SER A 208 45.47 32.11 0.27
N ALA A 209 44.78 31.55 -0.73
CA ALA A 209 45.31 31.24 -2.05
C ALA A 209 44.43 31.88 -3.13
N SER A 210 45.05 32.47 -4.16
CA SER A 210 44.35 33.10 -5.30
C SER A 210 43.94 32.11 -6.39
N SER A 211 44.41 30.87 -6.30
CA SER A 211 43.84 29.70 -6.95
C SER A 211 43.54 28.65 -5.88
N ASP A 212 44.38 27.64 -5.66
CA ASP A 212 43.99 26.43 -4.93
C ASP A 212 44.75 26.20 -3.61
N GLY A 213 44.10 25.52 -2.66
CA GLY A 213 44.74 25.12 -1.39
C GLY A 213 44.99 26.29 -0.45
N GLY A 214 43.92 26.85 0.13
CA GLY A 214 43.97 28.10 0.90
C GLY A 214 44.95 28.09 2.08
N ALA A 215 45.18 26.94 2.73
CA ALA A 215 46.35 26.74 3.59
C ALA A 215 47.43 25.89 2.92
N ILE A 216 47.06 24.76 2.29
CA ILE A 216 48.03 23.80 1.76
C ILE A 216 47.63 23.32 0.36
N TYR A 217 48.61 23.25 -0.54
CA TYR A 217 48.49 22.60 -1.84
C TYR A 217 49.55 21.50 -2.00
N ASN A 218 49.14 20.29 -2.37
CA ASN A 218 50.02 19.14 -2.65
C ASN A 218 49.73 18.55 -4.03
N ASN A 219 50.76 18.45 -4.86
CA ASN A 219 50.71 17.84 -6.19
C ASN A 219 51.72 16.69 -6.25
N ARG A 220 51.23 15.47 -6.52
CA ARG A 220 52.03 14.24 -6.66
C ARG A 220 52.86 13.87 -5.42
N GLY A 221 52.43 14.31 -4.23
CA GLY A 221 53.04 13.88 -2.97
C GLY A 221 52.66 12.43 -2.63
N ASP A 222 53.66 11.56 -2.51
CA ASP A 222 53.47 10.15 -2.14
C ASP A 222 53.39 9.98 -0.62
N LEU A 223 52.28 9.37 -0.18
CA LEU A 223 51.86 9.15 1.20
C LEU A 223 51.80 10.43 2.05
N VAL A 224 50.61 11.05 2.05
CA VAL A 224 50.30 12.25 2.84
C VAL A 224 49.57 11.88 4.12
N LEU A 225 50.04 12.38 5.28
CA LEU A 225 49.30 12.32 6.54
C LEU A 225 49.15 13.70 7.19
N VAL A 226 47.90 14.10 7.40
CA VAL A 226 47.50 15.24 8.23
C VAL A 226 46.83 14.71 9.50
N ALA A 227 47.42 14.94 10.67
CA ALA A 227 46.93 14.40 11.94
C ALA A 227 46.87 15.44 13.07
N ASP A 228 45.87 15.31 13.95
CA ASP A 228 45.71 16.09 15.19
C ASP A 228 45.79 17.62 14.98
N SER A 229 45.37 18.11 13.81
CA SER A 229 45.65 19.48 13.34
C SER A 229 44.37 20.31 13.13
N ASN A 230 44.50 21.64 13.20
CA ASN A 230 43.39 22.59 13.10
C ASN A 230 43.53 23.49 11.87
N PHE A 231 42.47 23.63 11.09
CA PHE A 231 42.37 24.50 9.92
C PHE A 231 41.15 25.41 10.09
N THR A 232 41.37 26.71 10.31
CA THR A 232 40.30 27.67 10.63
C THR A 232 40.32 28.90 9.73
N ASN A 233 39.18 29.24 9.12
CA ASN A 233 39.01 30.40 8.24
C ASN A 233 40.00 30.49 7.05
N ASN A 234 40.56 29.38 6.56
CA ASN A 234 41.42 29.42 5.38
C ASN A 234 40.56 29.50 4.10
N SER A 235 41.03 30.18 3.06
CA SER A 235 40.23 30.48 1.87
C SER A 235 40.97 30.27 0.55
N ALA A 236 40.31 29.62 -0.41
CA ALA A 236 40.79 29.46 -1.79
C ALA A 236 39.85 30.16 -2.79
N ASP A 237 40.43 30.81 -3.80
CA ASP A 237 39.69 31.48 -4.87
C ASP A 237 39.22 30.51 -5.98
N TYR A 238 39.73 29.28 -6.00
CA TYR A 238 39.21 28.13 -6.75
C TYR A 238 38.80 27.00 -5.78
N ASP A 239 39.61 25.94 -5.63
CA ASP A 239 39.27 24.75 -4.87
C ASP A 239 40.09 24.58 -3.55
N GLY A 240 39.55 23.82 -2.60
CA GLY A 240 40.31 23.35 -1.44
C GLY A 240 40.61 24.45 -0.43
N GLY A 241 39.58 25.01 0.21
CA GLY A 241 39.70 26.20 1.06
C GLY A 241 40.72 26.07 2.21
N ALA A 242 40.92 24.87 2.74
CA ALA A 242 42.08 24.55 3.57
C ALA A 242 43.15 23.75 2.82
N ILE A 243 42.78 22.64 2.17
CA ILE A 243 43.74 21.71 1.54
C ILE A 243 43.30 21.36 0.13
N TYR A 244 44.21 21.48 -0.83
CA TYR A 244 44.12 20.87 -2.16
C TYR A 244 45.16 19.75 -2.29
N ASN A 245 44.74 18.57 -2.76
CA ASN A 245 45.58 17.40 -2.97
C ASN A 245 45.34 16.82 -4.37
N GLU A 246 46.38 16.65 -5.17
CA GLU A 246 46.33 16.20 -6.57
C GLU A 246 47.29 15.03 -6.84
N ASP A 247 46.82 14.05 -7.62
CA ASP A 247 47.61 12.93 -8.20
C ASP A 247 48.38 12.05 -7.17
N GLY A 248 48.05 12.10 -5.87
CA GLY A 248 48.73 11.34 -4.81
C GLY A 248 48.20 9.90 -4.62
N TYR A 249 49.07 8.93 -4.36
CA TYR A 249 48.65 7.53 -4.15
C TYR A 249 47.79 7.32 -2.88
N GLY A 250 48.04 8.09 -1.81
CA GLY A 250 47.30 7.96 -0.56
C GLY A 250 47.33 9.22 0.29
N PHE A 251 46.14 9.71 0.65
CA PHE A 251 45.92 10.87 1.50
C PHE A 251 45.10 10.49 2.74
N TYR A 252 45.69 10.72 3.92
CA TYR A 252 45.15 10.32 5.21
C TYR A 252 44.94 11.56 6.10
N VAL A 253 43.72 11.74 6.63
CA VAL A 253 43.36 12.88 7.49
C VAL A 253 42.71 12.37 8.78
N TRP A 254 43.44 12.47 9.90
CA TRP A 254 43.06 11.86 11.19
C TRP A 254 42.92 12.91 12.30
N THR A 255 41.93 12.74 13.18
CA THR A 255 41.74 13.54 14.43
C THR A 255 41.74 15.08 14.22
N SER A 256 41.43 15.55 13.02
CA SER A 256 41.70 16.94 12.60
C SER A 256 40.41 17.76 12.43
N ASN A 257 40.51 19.05 12.69
CA ASN A 257 39.37 19.99 12.68
C ASN A 257 39.48 20.97 11.52
N PHE A 258 38.41 21.09 10.74
CA PHE A 258 38.26 22.02 9.65
C PHE A 258 37.04 22.90 9.94
N THR A 259 37.27 24.17 10.27
CA THR A 259 36.24 25.10 10.74
C THR A 259 36.20 26.39 9.91
N ASN A 260 35.02 26.75 9.38
CA ASN A 260 34.79 27.97 8.58
C ASN A 260 35.72 28.14 7.35
N ASN A 261 36.30 27.07 6.78
CA ASN A 261 37.14 27.20 5.57
C ASN A 261 36.23 27.38 4.34
N SER A 262 36.71 28.08 3.31
CA SER A 262 35.90 28.40 2.14
C SER A 262 36.63 28.26 0.80
N ALA A 263 35.95 27.70 -0.19
CA ALA A 263 36.37 27.63 -1.58
C ALA A 263 35.32 28.32 -2.47
N LYS A 264 35.72 29.08 -3.48
CA LYS A 264 34.75 29.69 -4.42
C LYS A 264 34.19 28.69 -5.43
N ILE A 265 34.89 27.58 -5.68
CA ILE A 265 34.44 26.48 -6.53
C ILE A 265 34.21 25.24 -5.66
N ASP A 266 35.12 24.26 -5.61
CA ASP A 266 34.86 22.95 -4.98
C ASP A 266 35.73 22.66 -3.74
N GLY A 267 35.17 21.91 -2.79
CA GLY A 267 35.92 21.43 -1.62
C GLY A 267 36.19 22.52 -0.59
N GLY A 268 35.15 22.98 0.11
CA GLY A 268 35.21 24.16 0.99
C GLY A 268 36.26 24.07 2.10
N ALA A 269 36.52 22.88 2.64
CA ALA A 269 37.77 22.61 3.37
C ALA A 269 38.77 21.81 2.55
N ILE A 270 38.38 20.69 1.95
CA ILE A 270 39.31 19.79 1.25
C ILE A 270 38.90 19.51 -0.19
N ARG A 271 39.85 19.60 -1.11
CA ARG A 271 39.77 19.07 -2.47
C ARG A 271 40.76 17.91 -2.64
N ASN A 272 40.26 16.73 -3.02
CA ASN A 272 41.10 15.59 -3.40
C ASN A 272 40.88 15.22 -4.87
N TYR A 273 41.78 15.69 -5.73
CA TYR A 273 41.78 15.45 -7.17
C TYR A 273 42.62 14.21 -7.52
N ASN A 274 42.02 13.24 -8.23
CA ASN A 274 42.64 11.99 -8.71
C ASN A 274 43.31 11.06 -7.67
N GLY A 275 43.28 11.38 -6.37
CA GLY A 275 44.00 10.60 -5.35
C GLY A 275 43.48 9.17 -5.23
N TYR A 276 44.36 8.17 -5.25
CA TYR A 276 43.93 6.77 -5.38
C TYR A 276 43.26 6.24 -4.09
N TYR A 277 43.85 6.49 -2.93
CA TYR A 277 43.20 6.31 -1.61
C TYR A 277 42.99 7.65 -0.90
N PHE A 278 41.79 7.89 -0.38
CA PHE A 278 41.48 9.02 0.51
C PHE A 278 40.78 8.51 1.77
N VAL A 279 41.37 8.75 2.95
CA VAL A 279 40.90 8.16 4.22
C VAL A 279 40.77 9.23 5.31
N LEU A 280 39.56 9.39 5.84
CA LEU A 280 39.23 10.32 6.92
C LEU A 280 38.79 9.56 8.17
N ASN A 281 39.33 9.91 9.33
CA ASN A 281 39.07 9.22 10.60
C ASN A 281 39.00 10.22 11.76
N SER A 282 37.92 10.19 12.54
CA SER A 282 37.78 11.02 13.77
C SER A 282 37.90 12.54 13.51
N CYS A 283 37.51 13.00 12.32
CA CYS A 283 37.66 14.39 11.90
C CYS A 283 36.35 15.20 12.05
N ASN A 284 36.48 16.52 12.20
CA ASN A 284 35.34 17.43 12.30
C ASN A 284 35.38 18.48 11.19
N PHE A 285 34.30 18.58 10.40
CA PHE A 285 34.08 19.59 9.38
C PHE A 285 32.89 20.45 9.81
N ILE A 286 33.17 21.69 10.22
CA ILE A 286 32.19 22.59 10.83
C ILE A 286 32.10 23.91 10.05
N ASN A 287 30.91 24.28 9.57
CA ASN A 287 30.65 25.54 8.84
C ASN A 287 31.51 25.77 7.57
N ASN A 288 32.07 24.74 6.94
CA ASN A 288 32.89 24.93 5.73
C ASN A 288 31.99 25.13 4.50
N SER A 289 32.43 25.90 3.51
CA SER A 289 31.57 26.37 2.42
C SER A 289 32.22 26.29 1.03
N ALA A 290 31.46 25.83 0.04
CA ALA A 290 31.86 25.74 -1.36
C ALA A 290 30.90 26.55 -2.25
N GLY A 291 31.44 27.45 -3.09
CA GLY A 291 30.64 28.22 -4.04
C GLY A 291 30.05 27.39 -5.20
N TYR A 292 30.54 26.15 -5.38
CA TYR A 292 29.96 25.13 -6.24
C TYR A 292 29.58 23.85 -5.45
N THR A 293 30.48 22.87 -5.24
CA THR A 293 30.13 21.58 -4.59
C THR A 293 31.10 21.11 -3.49
N GLY A 294 30.61 20.30 -2.54
CA GLY A 294 31.45 19.70 -1.50
C GLY A 294 31.89 20.69 -0.41
N GLY A 295 30.96 21.26 0.35
CA GLY A 295 31.27 22.31 1.34
C GLY A 295 32.25 21.87 2.43
N GLY A 296 32.16 20.62 2.90
CA GLY A 296 33.20 19.97 3.69
C GLY A 296 34.36 19.52 2.79
N PHE A 297 34.11 18.56 1.90
CA PHE A 297 35.10 18.16 0.88
C PHE A 297 34.50 17.76 -0.48
N TYR A 298 35.32 17.92 -1.52
CA TYR A 298 35.14 17.33 -2.84
C TYR A 298 36.22 16.26 -3.08
N THR A 299 35.84 15.12 -3.66
CA THR A 299 36.79 14.14 -4.18
C THR A 299 36.36 13.54 -5.53
N ASN A 300 37.35 13.21 -6.35
CA ASN A 300 37.23 12.30 -7.49
C ASN A 300 38.30 11.20 -7.46
N GLY A 301 38.66 10.77 -6.25
CA GLY A 301 39.60 9.68 -5.98
C GLY A 301 38.94 8.29 -6.02
N ASN A 302 39.72 7.25 -6.30
CA ASN A 302 39.18 5.91 -6.59
C ASN A 302 38.52 5.24 -5.37
N THR A 303 39.23 5.18 -4.24
CA THR A 303 38.74 4.55 -3.01
C THR A 303 38.72 5.56 -1.86
N ILE A 304 37.54 5.79 -1.31
CA ILE A 304 37.25 6.83 -0.33
C ILE A 304 36.66 6.17 0.92
N ILE A 305 37.27 6.40 2.09
CA ILE A 305 36.83 5.80 3.36
C ILE A 305 36.70 6.91 4.41
N VAL A 306 35.48 7.18 4.85
CA VAL A 306 35.17 8.16 5.91
C VAL A 306 34.62 7.41 7.12
N PHE A 307 35.22 7.59 8.30
CA PHE A 307 34.72 6.96 9.52
C PHE A 307 34.89 7.77 10.80
N ASP A 308 34.01 7.51 11.77
CA ASP A 308 33.97 8.12 13.11
C ASP A 308 34.01 9.68 13.09
N SER A 309 33.51 10.31 12.02
CA SER A 309 33.71 11.73 11.70
C SER A 309 32.41 12.55 11.69
N ASN A 310 32.51 13.86 11.89
CA ASN A 310 31.36 14.77 11.99
C ASN A 310 31.39 15.85 10.89
N PHE A 311 30.24 16.08 10.26
CA PHE A 311 30.00 17.11 9.25
C PHE A 311 28.80 17.94 9.69
N ILE A 312 29.05 19.16 10.16
CA ILE A 312 28.05 20.03 10.80
C ILE A 312 28.01 21.38 10.09
N ASN A 313 26.82 21.85 9.70
CA ASN A 313 26.60 23.17 9.07
C ASN A 313 27.40 23.44 7.77
N ASN A 314 27.90 22.43 7.06
CA ASN A 314 28.65 22.66 5.83
C ASN A 314 27.69 22.97 4.67
N SER A 315 28.08 23.85 3.75
CA SER A 315 27.20 24.34 2.69
C SER A 315 27.84 24.35 1.30
N ALA A 316 27.02 24.04 0.30
CA ALA A 316 27.40 24.09 -1.11
C ALA A 316 26.30 24.76 -1.94
N ASN A 317 26.64 25.31 -3.10
CA ASN A 317 25.64 25.93 -3.97
C ASN A 317 24.94 24.92 -4.90
N ALA A 318 25.68 23.96 -5.45
CA ALA A 318 25.18 23.03 -6.47
C ALA A 318 25.07 21.56 -6.01
N GLY A 319 25.56 21.22 -4.81
CA GLY A 319 25.29 19.92 -4.20
C GLY A 319 26.41 19.34 -3.35
N GLY A 320 26.04 18.38 -2.50
CA GLY A 320 26.94 17.78 -1.52
C GLY A 320 27.38 18.81 -0.47
N GLY A 321 26.45 19.34 0.32
CA GLY A 321 26.74 20.41 1.29
C GLY A 321 27.88 20.06 2.25
N ALA A 322 27.98 18.78 2.65
CA ALA A 322 29.18 18.24 3.29
C ALA A 322 30.16 17.58 2.31
N ILE A 323 29.69 16.65 1.46
CA ILE A 323 30.56 15.79 0.64
C ILE A 323 30.09 15.72 -0.82
N ARG A 324 31.03 15.95 -1.74
CA ARG A 324 30.88 15.61 -3.16
C ARG A 324 31.83 14.46 -3.53
N ASN A 325 31.29 13.36 -4.05
CA ASN A 325 32.08 12.28 -4.70
C ASN A 325 31.72 12.18 -6.18
N GLN A 326 32.70 12.28 -7.06
CA GLN A 326 32.54 12.16 -8.51
C GLN A 326 33.50 11.13 -9.08
N ASN A 327 32.99 10.07 -9.72
CA ASN A 327 33.80 9.00 -10.34
C ASN A 327 34.62 8.14 -9.34
N GLY A 328 34.30 8.17 -8.04
CA GLY A 328 34.97 7.33 -7.04
C GLY A 328 34.36 5.93 -6.99
N ASP A 329 35.03 4.94 -7.56
CA ASP A 329 34.63 3.53 -7.64
C ASP A 329 34.12 2.95 -6.31
N ASN A 330 34.74 3.31 -5.19
CA ASN A 330 34.44 2.73 -3.88
C ASN A 330 34.40 3.79 -2.79
N PHE A 331 33.21 4.32 -2.48
CA PHE A 331 32.98 5.23 -1.35
C PHE A 331 32.33 4.46 -0.19
N THR A 332 33.02 4.36 0.94
CA THR A 332 32.52 3.76 2.19
C THR A 332 32.47 4.80 3.31
N LEU A 333 31.31 4.87 3.97
CA LEU A 333 31.01 5.75 5.09
C LEU A 333 30.57 4.93 6.31
N MET A 334 31.16 5.19 7.48
CA MET A 334 30.85 4.45 8.72
C MET A 334 30.76 5.35 9.95
N ARG A 335 29.82 5.10 10.87
CA ARG A 335 29.77 5.71 12.21
C ARG A 335 29.95 7.24 12.23
N SER A 336 29.38 7.92 11.24
CA SER A 336 29.63 9.35 11.01
C SER A 336 28.34 10.16 11.05
N ASN A 337 28.44 11.42 11.46
CA ASN A 337 27.29 12.30 11.69
C ASN A 337 27.25 13.44 10.65
N PHE A 338 26.09 13.66 10.05
CA PHE A 338 25.80 14.74 9.10
C PHE A 338 24.61 15.53 9.63
N ILE A 339 24.89 16.72 10.16
CA ILE A 339 23.90 17.56 10.86
C ILE A 339 23.81 18.93 10.20
N ASN A 340 22.61 19.34 9.78
CA ASN A 340 22.32 20.68 9.27
C ASN A 340 23.23 21.11 8.09
N ASN A 341 23.62 20.17 7.21
CA ASN A 341 24.36 20.50 5.98
C ASN A 341 23.36 20.86 4.86
N SER A 342 23.73 21.79 3.98
CA SER A 342 22.79 22.38 3.02
C SER A 342 23.32 22.53 1.59
N ALA A 343 22.43 22.36 0.61
CA ALA A 343 22.71 22.61 -0.80
C ALA A 343 21.56 23.33 -1.52
N ASN A 344 21.87 24.29 -2.40
CA ASN A 344 20.88 24.94 -3.29
C ASN A 344 20.61 24.13 -4.59
N ALA A 345 20.91 22.83 -4.55
CA ALA A 345 20.45 21.82 -5.51
C ALA A 345 20.45 20.45 -4.81
N ASP A 346 21.14 19.43 -5.33
CA ASP A 346 21.00 18.04 -4.87
C ASP A 346 21.93 17.64 -3.71
N GLY A 347 21.46 16.79 -2.78
CA GLY A 347 22.32 16.16 -1.76
C GLY A 347 22.78 17.11 -0.67
N GLY A 348 21.90 17.47 0.27
CA GLY A 348 22.18 18.47 1.31
C GLY A 348 23.38 18.11 2.19
N ALA A 349 23.56 16.82 2.52
CA ALA A 349 24.80 16.30 3.07
C ALA A 349 25.74 15.77 1.98
N ILE A 350 25.32 14.80 1.18
CA ILE A 350 26.19 14.04 0.27
C ILE A 350 25.65 14.01 -1.15
N TYR A 351 26.50 14.29 -2.15
CA TYR A 351 26.22 14.01 -3.56
C TYR A 351 27.29 13.08 -4.16
N ASN A 352 26.91 11.80 -4.29
CA ASN A 352 27.64 10.75 -4.98
C ASN A 352 27.23 10.66 -6.46
N SER A 353 28.19 10.57 -7.38
CA SER A 353 27.92 10.34 -8.81
C SER A 353 28.98 9.48 -9.51
N TYR A 354 28.56 8.58 -10.41
CA TYR A 354 29.45 7.78 -11.28
C TYR A 354 30.40 6.83 -10.52
N GLY A 355 29.98 6.28 -9.37
CA GLY A 355 30.80 5.39 -8.54
C GLY A 355 30.18 4.01 -8.38
N ALA A 356 30.94 2.94 -8.67
CA ALA A 356 30.45 1.56 -8.71
C ALA A 356 29.89 1.04 -7.37
N ASN A 357 30.45 1.49 -6.24
CA ASN A 357 30.00 1.10 -4.90
C ASN A 357 29.93 2.31 -3.96
N PHE A 358 28.75 2.60 -3.44
CA PHE A 358 28.52 3.57 -2.35
C PHE A 358 27.88 2.86 -1.15
N ASN A 359 28.58 2.83 -0.01
CA ASN A 359 28.20 2.04 1.16
C ASN A 359 28.14 2.90 2.43
N ILE A 360 26.98 2.98 3.07
CA ILE A 360 26.74 3.73 4.30
C ILE A 360 26.36 2.78 5.42
N ASN A 361 27.08 2.87 6.55
CA ASN A 361 26.89 2.01 7.71
C ASN A 361 26.90 2.82 9.01
N ASP A 362 26.08 2.43 9.99
CA ASP A 362 26.15 2.93 11.37
C ASP A 362 26.05 4.46 11.53
N SER A 363 25.50 5.20 10.55
CA SER A 363 25.66 6.65 10.42
C SER A 363 24.36 7.43 10.61
N ASN A 364 24.45 8.73 10.92
CA ASN A 364 23.30 9.57 11.27
C ASN A 364 23.22 10.82 10.39
N PHE A 365 22.05 11.06 9.79
CA PHE A 365 21.73 12.22 8.96
C PHE A 365 20.55 12.98 9.57
N ALA A 366 20.80 14.15 10.13
CA ALA A 366 19.79 15.00 10.77
C ALA A 366 19.76 16.41 10.17
N ASP A 367 18.57 16.98 10.01
CA ASP A 367 18.34 18.39 9.65
C ASP A 367 18.97 18.84 8.31
N ASN A 368 19.34 17.92 7.41
CA ASN A 368 20.03 18.28 6.15
C ASN A 368 19.03 18.72 5.07
N TYR A 369 19.40 19.74 4.29
CA TYR A 369 18.51 20.41 3.36
C TYR A 369 19.06 20.44 1.92
N ALA A 370 18.24 20.02 0.96
CA ALA A 370 18.49 20.16 -0.48
C ALA A 370 17.32 20.93 -1.11
N SER A 371 17.57 22.00 -1.87
CA SER A 371 16.47 22.67 -2.62
C SER A 371 16.10 21.96 -3.93
N SER A 372 16.72 20.82 -4.20
CA SER A 372 16.39 19.87 -5.27
C SER A 372 16.20 18.49 -4.62
N ASN A 373 16.91 17.44 -5.05
CA ASN A 373 16.64 16.06 -4.62
C ASN A 373 17.62 15.57 -3.55
N GLY A 374 17.17 14.69 -2.65
CA GLY A 374 18.02 14.06 -1.65
C GLY A 374 18.40 15.01 -0.51
N GLY A 375 17.48 15.29 0.41
CA GLY A 375 17.71 16.27 1.49
C GLY A 375 18.95 15.97 2.32
N ALA A 376 19.21 14.69 2.63
CA ALA A 376 20.53 14.25 3.05
C ALA A 376 21.40 13.78 1.87
N ILE A 377 20.92 12.87 1.03
CA ILE A 377 21.77 12.11 0.09
C ILE A 377 21.24 12.09 -1.33
N ARG A 378 22.09 12.47 -2.27
CA ARG A 378 21.94 12.21 -3.71
C ARG A 378 22.91 11.11 -4.17
N SER A 379 22.40 10.07 -4.81
CA SER A 379 23.20 9.06 -5.52
C SER A 379 22.76 8.98 -7.00
N TYR A 380 23.70 9.13 -7.93
CA TYR A 380 23.41 9.24 -9.37
C TYR A 380 24.37 8.40 -10.21
N PHE A 381 23.87 7.48 -11.05
CA PHE A 381 24.70 6.55 -11.82
C PHE A 381 25.73 5.82 -10.94
N GLY A 382 25.26 4.95 -10.05
CA GLY A 382 26.16 4.13 -9.23
C GLY A 382 25.65 2.70 -9.13
N ASP A 383 26.46 1.74 -9.57
CA ASP A 383 26.04 0.35 -9.79
C ASP A 383 25.41 -0.26 -8.52
N ASN A 384 26.05 -0.06 -7.36
CA ASN A 384 25.58 -0.56 -6.07
C ASN A 384 25.56 0.57 -5.02
N PHE A 385 24.36 0.93 -4.56
CA PHE A 385 24.17 1.80 -3.39
C PHE A 385 23.60 0.99 -2.21
N THR A 386 24.26 1.02 -1.06
CA THR A 386 23.81 0.34 0.17
C THR A 386 23.76 1.29 1.36
N VAL A 387 22.63 1.28 2.08
CA VAL A 387 22.43 1.92 3.38
C VAL A 387 22.12 0.84 4.41
N ASN A 388 22.83 0.85 5.54
CA ASN A 388 22.69 -0.16 6.59
C ASN A 388 22.82 0.46 7.98
N ASN A 389 21.98 0.03 8.92
CA ASN A 389 22.06 0.38 10.34
C ASN A 389 22.21 1.90 10.59
N SER A 390 21.50 2.72 9.82
CA SER A 390 21.69 4.18 9.77
C SER A 390 20.37 4.92 10.02
N ASN A 391 20.47 6.17 10.49
CA ASN A 391 19.32 7.00 10.87
C ASN A 391 19.20 8.23 9.96
N PHE A 392 17.99 8.55 9.56
CA PHE A 392 17.61 9.74 8.80
C PHE A 392 16.45 10.42 9.53
N THR A 393 16.64 11.67 9.97
CA THR A 393 15.64 12.40 10.74
C THR A 393 15.54 13.86 10.30
N ASN A 394 14.32 14.36 10.05
CA ASN A 394 14.07 15.77 9.73
C ASN A 394 14.92 16.32 8.56
N ASN A 395 15.21 15.50 7.56
CA ASN A 395 15.89 15.94 6.33
C ASN A 395 14.85 16.39 5.30
N THR A 396 15.18 17.40 4.48
CA THR A 396 14.19 18.05 3.59
C THR A 396 14.71 18.21 2.16
N ALA A 397 13.89 17.78 1.19
CA ALA A 397 14.11 17.97 -0.25
C ALA A 397 13.09 18.96 -0.86
N GLY A 398 13.57 19.88 -1.70
CA GLY A 398 12.75 20.81 -2.48
C GLY A 398 12.13 20.19 -3.74
N TYR A 399 12.55 18.98 -4.10
CA TYR A 399 11.88 18.05 -5.02
C TYR A 399 11.73 16.70 -4.32
N ASP A 400 12.52 15.69 -4.71
CA ASP A 400 12.25 14.28 -4.42
C ASP A 400 13.24 13.69 -3.41
N GLY A 401 12.81 12.71 -2.62
CA GLY A 401 13.66 11.99 -1.67
C GLY A 401 14.12 12.87 -0.50
N GLY A 402 13.22 13.16 0.45
CA GLY A 402 13.51 14.07 1.58
C GLY A 402 14.71 13.62 2.42
N ALA A 403 14.93 12.32 2.58
CA ALA A 403 16.18 11.77 3.08
C ALA A 403 17.17 11.45 1.95
N VAL A 404 16.77 10.62 0.98
CA VAL A 404 17.63 9.95 0.00
C VAL A 404 17.00 9.93 -1.39
N PHE A 405 17.70 10.47 -2.39
CA PHE A 405 17.32 10.32 -3.80
C PHE A 405 18.37 9.53 -4.59
N ASN A 406 17.96 8.36 -5.07
CA ASN A 406 18.76 7.45 -5.90
C ASN A 406 18.25 7.45 -7.35
N SER A 407 19.15 7.56 -8.33
CA SER A 407 18.76 7.31 -9.72
C SER A 407 19.85 6.67 -10.59
N TYR A 408 19.40 5.80 -11.49
CA TYR A 408 20.23 5.02 -12.43
C TYR A 408 21.26 4.10 -11.75
N SER A 409 20.82 3.30 -10.78
CA SER A 409 21.63 2.24 -10.14
C SER A 409 21.23 0.84 -10.64
N ASP A 410 22.18 -0.09 -10.79
CA ASP A 410 21.86 -1.51 -11.02
C ASP A 410 21.25 -2.17 -9.76
N LYS A 411 21.61 -1.66 -8.57
CA LYS A 411 21.11 -2.12 -7.27
C LYS A 411 21.10 -1.01 -6.22
N PHE A 412 19.96 -0.86 -5.55
CA PHE A 412 19.84 -0.05 -4.32
C PHE A 412 19.34 -0.92 -3.16
N THR A 413 19.92 -0.79 -1.96
CA THR A 413 19.55 -1.62 -0.80
C THR A 413 19.60 -0.83 0.49
N VAL A 414 18.50 -0.82 1.24
CA VAL A 414 18.33 -0.12 2.52
C VAL A 414 17.94 -1.14 3.60
N THR A 415 18.71 -1.21 4.70
CA THR A 415 18.56 -2.28 5.69
C THR A 415 18.76 -1.81 7.12
N ASN A 416 18.03 -2.39 8.07
CA ASN A 416 18.21 -2.14 9.51
C ASN A 416 18.17 -0.65 9.91
N SER A 417 17.52 0.21 9.12
CA SER A 417 17.67 1.67 9.17
C SER A 417 16.37 2.36 9.54
N ASN A 418 16.48 3.53 10.18
CA ASN A 418 15.34 4.30 10.67
C ASN A 418 15.20 5.62 9.92
N PHE A 419 13.98 5.89 9.49
CA PHE A 419 13.48 7.11 8.86
C PHE A 419 12.39 7.70 9.77
N ASN A 420 12.29 9.03 9.84
CA ASN A 420 11.46 9.75 10.82
C ASN A 420 11.37 11.25 10.49
N GLU A 421 10.17 11.80 10.29
CA GLU A 421 9.90 13.23 10.07
C GLU A 421 10.68 13.86 8.88
N ASN A 422 11.15 13.08 7.90
CA ASN A 422 11.74 13.61 6.67
C ASN A 422 10.64 14.14 5.72
N THR A 423 11.00 15.02 4.80
CA THR A 423 10.02 15.73 3.95
C THR A 423 10.50 15.95 2.52
N ALA A 424 9.69 15.56 1.53
CA ALA A 424 9.85 15.93 0.13
C ALA A 424 8.75 16.91 -0.29
N MET A 425 9.11 17.99 -1.00
CA MET A 425 8.11 18.91 -1.56
C MET A 425 7.37 18.34 -2.78
N VAL A 426 7.89 17.26 -3.38
CA VAL A 426 7.28 16.54 -4.50
C VAL A 426 7.15 15.07 -4.09
N ASP A 427 8.04 14.16 -4.50
CA ASP A 427 7.82 12.71 -4.35
C ASP A 427 8.80 12.03 -3.37
N GLY A 428 8.35 11.06 -2.57
CA GLY A 428 9.20 10.25 -1.69
C GLY A 428 9.74 11.01 -0.47
N GLY A 429 8.97 11.11 0.62
CA GLY A 429 9.37 11.87 1.81
C GLY A 429 10.67 11.39 2.45
N ASP A 430 10.98 10.10 2.36
CA ASP A 430 12.33 9.58 2.57
C ASP A 430 13.05 9.29 1.27
N ILE A 431 12.51 8.35 0.49
CA ILE A 431 13.26 7.66 -0.55
C ILE A 431 12.60 7.87 -1.90
N GLY A 432 13.24 8.68 -2.75
CA GLY A 432 12.97 8.69 -4.19
C GLY A 432 13.93 7.74 -4.91
N ASN A 433 13.40 6.73 -5.61
CA ASN A 433 14.17 5.81 -6.45
C ASN A 433 13.68 5.86 -7.90
N VAL A 434 14.51 6.40 -8.80
CA VAL A 434 14.10 6.71 -10.19
C VAL A 434 15.06 6.09 -11.21
N ASN A 435 14.58 5.14 -12.03
CA ASN A 435 15.40 4.25 -12.86
C ASN A 435 16.46 3.45 -12.04
N GLY A 436 16.18 3.18 -10.75
CA GLY A 436 17.04 2.38 -9.89
C GLY A 436 16.55 0.94 -9.81
N ASN A 437 17.31 0.00 -10.39
CA ASN A 437 16.96 -1.41 -10.41
C ASN A 437 17.23 -2.10 -9.07
N ASN A 438 16.55 -3.25 -8.88
CA ASN A 438 16.74 -4.16 -7.74
C ASN A 438 16.72 -3.46 -6.38
N PHE A 439 15.74 -2.57 -6.18
CA PHE A 439 15.55 -1.82 -4.95
C PHE A 439 15.02 -2.75 -3.84
N ALA A 440 15.75 -2.84 -2.74
CA ALA A 440 15.42 -3.72 -1.62
C ALA A 440 15.46 -2.99 -0.28
N VAL A 441 14.32 -2.96 0.42
CA VAL A 441 14.18 -2.42 1.78
C VAL A 441 13.95 -3.60 2.73
N SER A 442 14.73 -3.71 3.83
CA SER A 442 14.42 -4.74 4.83
C SER A 442 14.81 -4.42 6.28
N ASN A 443 13.91 -4.77 7.20
CA ASN A 443 14.06 -4.52 8.64
C ASN A 443 14.22 -3.02 8.94
N CYS A 444 13.48 -2.17 8.23
CA CYS A 444 13.50 -0.71 8.38
C CYS A 444 12.22 -0.19 9.03
N THR A 445 12.32 1.01 9.62
CA THR A 445 11.16 1.77 10.12
C THR A 445 11.11 3.12 9.42
N PHE A 446 9.91 3.51 9.01
CA PHE A 446 9.52 4.82 8.49
C PHE A 446 8.41 5.34 9.41
N THR A 447 8.39 6.64 9.73
CA THR A 447 7.48 7.20 10.74
C THR A 447 7.28 8.71 10.59
N ALA A 448 6.04 9.12 10.28
CA ALA A 448 5.66 10.51 10.06
C ALA A 448 6.49 11.21 8.96
N ASP A 449 7.00 10.43 8.01
CA ASP A 449 7.69 10.93 6.82
C ASP A 449 6.65 11.39 5.78
N SER A 450 6.96 12.42 4.97
CA SER A 450 5.93 13.09 4.15
C SER A 450 6.35 13.59 2.75
N ALA A 451 5.45 13.44 1.78
CA ALA A 451 5.61 13.87 0.38
C ALA A 451 4.50 14.85 -0.04
N GLY A 452 4.88 15.89 -0.80
CA GLY A 452 3.95 16.90 -1.32
C GLY A 452 3.00 16.38 -2.41
N HIS A 453 3.41 15.36 -3.17
CA HIS A 453 2.56 14.58 -4.06
C HIS A 453 2.61 13.10 -3.67
N ASP A 454 3.50 12.29 -4.24
CA ASP A 454 3.37 10.83 -4.24
C ASP A 454 4.38 10.11 -3.32
N GLY A 455 3.94 9.08 -2.60
CA GLY A 455 4.81 8.19 -1.83
C GLY A 455 5.35 8.82 -0.54
N GLY A 456 4.55 8.90 0.52
CA GLY A 456 4.90 9.67 1.73
C GLY A 456 6.21 9.27 2.39
N ALA A 457 6.54 7.98 2.46
CA ALA A 457 7.89 7.51 2.78
C ALA A 457 8.68 7.17 1.51
N ILE A 458 8.13 6.34 0.61
CA ILE A 458 8.86 5.79 -0.54
C ILE A 458 8.15 6.06 -1.86
N TYR A 459 8.88 6.65 -2.80
CA TYR A 459 8.52 6.74 -4.22
C TYR A 459 9.47 5.88 -5.08
N ASN A 460 8.93 4.90 -5.79
CA ASN A 460 9.67 4.03 -6.71
C ASN A 460 9.15 4.17 -8.15
N SER A 461 10.06 4.43 -9.11
CA SER A 461 9.70 4.77 -10.48
C SER A 461 10.69 4.16 -11.49
N TYR A 462 10.21 3.33 -12.43
CA TYR A 462 10.98 2.72 -13.53
C TYR A 462 12.14 1.77 -13.11
N GLY A 463 11.95 0.91 -12.11
CA GLY A 463 12.98 -0.06 -11.68
C GLY A 463 12.49 -1.52 -11.68
N ASP A 464 13.25 -2.44 -12.29
CA ASP A 464 12.83 -3.83 -12.59
C ASP A 464 12.19 -4.57 -11.40
N ASN A 465 12.82 -4.50 -10.23
CA ASN A 465 12.37 -5.21 -9.03
C ASN A 465 12.40 -4.26 -7.82
N PHE A 466 11.29 -4.21 -7.09
CA PHE A 466 11.18 -3.51 -5.81
C PHE A 466 10.68 -4.48 -4.73
N THR A 467 11.37 -4.51 -3.58
CA THR A 467 11.05 -5.44 -2.49
C THR A 467 11.10 -4.75 -1.13
N VAL A 468 10.10 -5.01 -0.28
CA VAL A 468 9.99 -4.44 1.08
C VAL A 468 9.67 -5.57 2.06
N THR A 469 10.53 -5.80 3.06
CA THR A 469 10.38 -6.98 3.94
C THR A 469 10.73 -6.72 5.41
N ASN A 470 9.95 -7.29 6.33
CA ASN A 470 10.15 -7.18 7.79
C ASN A 470 10.18 -5.72 8.31
N SER A 471 9.55 -4.78 7.60
CA SER A 471 9.59 -3.34 7.89
C SER A 471 8.30 -2.84 8.54
N THR A 472 8.26 -1.58 8.96
CA THR A 472 7.02 -0.91 9.40
C THR A 472 7.01 0.54 8.92
N PHE A 473 5.85 0.97 8.45
CA PHE A 473 5.47 2.33 8.07
C PHE A 473 4.42 2.80 9.08
N THR A 474 4.39 4.08 9.45
CA THR A 474 3.50 4.56 10.52
C THR A 474 3.25 6.07 10.45
N ALA A 475 2.01 6.44 10.15
CA ALA A 475 1.57 7.83 9.94
C ALA A 475 2.35 8.56 8.85
N ASP A 476 2.88 7.82 7.89
CA ASP A 476 3.56 8.36 6.70
C ASP A 476 2.49 8.92 5.75
N SER A 477 2.80 10.02 5.04
CA SER A 477 1.76 10.79 4.34
C SER A 477 2.09 11.37 2.97
N ALA A 478 1.16 11.23 2.03
CA ALA A 478 1.23 11.74 0.66
C ALA A 478 0.19 12.84 0.41
N GLY A 479 0.54 13.88 -0.36
CA GLY A 479 -0.42 14.90 -0.79
C GLY A 479 -1.31 14.48 -1.95
N HIS A 480 -0.93 13.41 -2.67
CA HIS A 480 -1.63 12.79 -3.79
C HIS A 480 -1.75 11.28 -3.55
N ASP A 481 -0.93 10.44 -4.17
CA ASP A 481 -1.12 8.98 -4.19
C ASP A 481 -0.07 8.23 -3.31
N GLY A 482 -0.50 7.16 -2.63
CA GLY A 482 0.42 6.23 -1.95
C GLY A 482 0.96 6.76 -0.62
N GLY A 483 0.13 6.82 0.43
CA GLY A 483 0.47 7.49 1.69
C GLY A 483 1.79 7.05 2.34
N ALA A 484 2.11 5.75 2.32
CA ALA A 484 3.46 5.27 2.66
C ALA A 484 4.32 4.97 1.43
N ILE A 485 3.78 4.26 0.43
CA ILE A 485 4.52 3.77 -0.75
C ILE A 485 3.79 4.07 -2.06
N TYR A 486 4.47 4.73 -2.98
CA TYR A 486 4.10 4.82 -4.39
C TYR A 486 5.05 3.98 -5.25
N ASN A 487 4.50 3.12 -6.11
CA ASN A 487 5.26 2.28 -7.04
C ASN A 487 4.73 2.41 -8.48
N ASN A 488 5.58 2.83 -9.41
CA ASN A 488 5.24 3.04 -10.82
C ASN A 488 6.26 2.36 -11.75
N ARG A 489 5.79 1.45 -12.61
CA ARG A 489 6.63 0.79 -13.65
C ARG A 489 7.81 -0.01 -13.10
N GLY A 490 7.52 -0.94 -12.19
CA GLY A 490 8.41 -2.03 -11.82
C GLY A 490 7.84 -3.39 -12.22
N ASP A 491 8.66 -4.27 -12.79
CA ASP A 491 8.22 -5.59 -13.26
C ASP A 491 7.71 -6.45 -12.09
N ASN A 492 8.42 -6.45 -10.96
CA ASN A 492 8.00 -7.16 -9.75
C ASN A 492 8.07 -6.26 -8.51
N PHE A 493 6.92 -6.06 -7.85
CA PHE A 493 6.83 -5.43 -6.53
C PHE A 493 6.39 -6.47 -5.50
N ALA A 494 7.19 -6.69 -4.45
CA ALA A 494 6.89 -7.68 -3.41
C ALA A 494 7.01 -7.12 -1.99
N VAL A 495 5.95 -7.29 -1.20
CA VAL A 495 5.82 -6.87 0.19
C VAL A 495 5.66 -8.12 1.08
N SER A 496 6.48 -8.28 2.11
CA SER A 496 6.40 -9.46 3.00
C SER A 496 6.73 -9.19 4.46
N ASN A 497 5.86 -9.59 5.38
CA ASN A 497 5.99 -9.36 6.82
C ASN A 497 6.10 -7.85 7.17
N VAL A 498 5.27 -7.00 6.55
CA VAL A 498 5.29 -5.54 6.75
C VAL A 498 4.03 -5.10 7.49
N ASN A 499 4.13 -4.04 8.30
CA ASN A 499 2.96 -3.34 8.86
C ASN A 499 2.89 -1.92 8.26
N PHE A 500 1.68 -1.52 7.89
CA PHE A 500 1.27 -0.15 7.57
C PHE A 500 0.25 0.25 8.64
N ILE A 501 0.38 1.48 9.18
CA ILE A 501 -0.34 1.85 10.41
C ILE A 501 -0.68 3.35 10.46
N ASN A 502 -1.95 3.68 10.20
CA ASN A 502 -2.50 5.04 10.07
C ASN A 502 -1.81 5.86 8.96
N ASP A 503 -1.29 5.20 7.93
CA ASP A 503 -0.69 5.86 6.77
C ASP A 503 -1.82 6.48 5.92
N TYR A 504 -1.61 7.66 5.34
CA TYR A 504 -2.70 8.40 4.68
C TYR A 504 -2.29 9.24 3.47
N ASP A 505 -3.26 9.47 2.57
CA ASP A 505 -3.05 10.20 1.32
C ASP A 505 -3.96 11.42 1.11
N GLY A 506 -3.80 12.09 -0.03
CA GLY A 506 -4.69 13.14 -0.53
C GLY A 506 -5.54 12.73 -1.74
N HIS A 507 -5.37 11.51 -2.24
CA HIS A 507 -6.07 10.96 -3.40
C HIS A 507 -6.23 9.41 -3.32
N ASP A 508 -5.33 8.59 -3.88
CA ASP A 508 -5.51 7.13 -3.97
C ASP A 508 -4.43 6.30 -3.25
N GLY A 509 -4.82 5.22 -2.57
CA GLY A 509 -3.91 4.23 -1.98
C GLY A 509 -3.28 4.63 -0.64
N GLY A 510 -4.06 4.69 0.44
CA GLY A 510 -3.67 5.33 1.70
C GLY A 510 -2.39 4.77 2.36
N ALA A 511 -2.07 3.50 2.16
CA ALA A 511 -0.73 2.97 2.46
C ALA A 511 0.09 2.71 1.18
N ILE A 512 -0.50 2.07 0.15
CA ILE A 512 0.20 1.69 -1.08
C ILE A 512 -0.58 2.09 -2.34
N TYR A 513 0.08 2.83 -3.22
CA TYR A 513 -0.35 2.99 -4.62
C TYR A 513 0.59 2.23 -5.56
N ASN A 514 0.03 1.29 -6.35
CA ASN A 514 0.79 0.46 -7.29
C ASN A 514 0.26 0.63 -8.72
N ASN A 515 1.10 1.08 -9.64
CA ASN A 515 0.70 1.50 -10.99
C ASN A 515 1.62 0.91 -12.07
N TYR A 516 1.05 0.13 -13.00
CA TYR A 516 1.79 -0.57 -14.06
C TYR A 516 2.93 -1.46 -13.55
N GLY A 517 2.61 -2.59 -12.92
CA GLY A 517 3.57 -3.68 -12.71
C GLY A 517 3.19 -4.95 -13.47
N ASN A 518 4.13 -5.88 -13.67
CA ASN A 518 3.77 -7.22 -14.15
C ASN A 518 3.24 -8.07 -12.99
N ASN A 519 3.94 -8.09 -11.84
CA ASN A 519 3.53 -8.79 -10.63
C ASN A 519 3.63 -7.90 -9.39
N PHE A 520 2.54 -7.72 -8.67
CA PHE A 520 2.47 -7.17 -7.31
C PHE A 520 2.06 -8.29 -6.34
N THR A 521 2.80 -8.49 -5.25
CA THR A 521 2.48 -9.53 -4.27
C THR A 521 2.67 -9.03 -2.84
N VAL A 522 1.65 -9.21 -2.00
CA VAL A 522 1.66 -8.87 -0.58
C VAL A 522 1.48 -10.15 0.25
N SER A 523 2.25 -10.30 1.33
CA SER A 523 2.27 -11.55 2.09
C SER A 523 2.58 -11.39 3.58
N ASN A 524 1.83 -12.07 4.45
CA ASN A 524 2.05 -12.07 5.90
C ASN A 524 2.08 -10.66 6.53
N SER A 525 1.38 -9.70 5.92
CA SER A 525 1.43 -8.27 6.24
C SER A 525 0.13 -7.77 6.86
N ASN A 526 0.17 -6.61 7.52
CA ASN A 526 -0.99 -5.95 8.09
C ASN A 526 -1.09 -4.51 7.59
N PHE A 527 -2.32 -4.07 7.34
CA PHE A 527 -2.76 -2.69 7.12
C PHE A 527 -3.73 -2.36 8.26
N THR A 528 -3.69 -1.15 8.82
CA THR A 528 -4.45 -0.83 10.04
C THR A 528 -4.69 0.66 10.23
N ASN A 529 -5.97 1.05 10.10
CA ASN A 529 -6.47 2.42 10.10
C ASN A 529 -5.90 3.27 8.96
N ASP A 530 -5.41 2.66 7.89
CA ASP A 530 -4.85 3.37 6.74
C ASP A 530 -6.00 4.03 5.95
N SER A 531 -5.78 5.21 5.37
CA SER A 531 -6.89 6.00 4.80
C SER A 531 -6.60 6.79 3.52
N ALA A 532 -7.54 6.68 2.57
CA ALA A 532 -7.49 7.36 1.27
C ALA A 532 -8.57 8.45 1.14
N SER A 533 -8.19 9.58 0.56
CA SER A 533 -9.07 10.73 0.28
C SER A 533 -10.02 10.47 -0.91
N HIS A 534 -9.71 9.49 -1.75
CA HIS A 534 -10.56 9.00 -2.83
C HIS A 534 -10.69 7.46 -2.77
N ASP A 535 -9.89 6.70 -3.51
CA ASP A 535 -10.06 5.25 -3.66
C ASP A 535 -8.95 4.41 -2.98
N GLY A 536 -9.32 3.26 -2.40
CA GLY A 536 -8.35 2.26 -1.93
C GLY A 536 -7.68 2.61 -0.61
N GLY A 537 -8.43 2.58 0.49
CA GLY A 537 -7.99 3.14 1.79
C GLY A 537 -6.67 2.60 2.34
N ALA A 538 -6.34 1.32 2.08
CA ALA A 538 -5.00 0.79 2.30
C ALA A 538 -4.23 0.63 0.97
N ILE A 539 -4.84 0.07 -0.07
CA ILE A 539 -4.16 -0.24 -1.33
C ILE A 539 -4.98 0.17 -2.57
N TYR A 540 -4.35 0.95 -3.45
CA TYR A 540 -4.76 1.10 -4.84
C TYR A 540 -3.83 0.29 -5.76
N SER A 541 -4.38 -0.53 -6.67
CA SER A 541 -3.60 -1.27 -7.67
C SER A 541 -4.15 -1.09 -9.07
N ASN A 542 -3.27 -0.75 -10.02
CA ASN A 542 -3.61 -0.54 -11.43
C ASN A 542 -2.75 -1.37 -12.40
N HIS A 543 -3.43 -2.21 -13.19
CA HIS A 543 -2.88 -3.21 -14.13
C HIS A 543 -2.00 -4.32 -13.49
N GLY A 544 -1.70 -5.37 -14.27
CA GLY A 544 -0.81 -6.47 -13.87
C GLY A 544 -1.49 -7.67 -13.20
N SER A 545 -0.74 -8.39 -12.36
CA SER A 545 -1.27 -9.38 -11.43
C SER A 545 -1.02 -8.94 -9.99
N PHE A 546 -2.04 -9.04 -9.13
CA PHE A 546 -2.02 -8.62 -7.73
C PHE A 546 -2.45 -9.80 -6.85
N ILE A 547 -1.54 -10.28 -5.99
CA ILE A 547 -1.76 -11.50 -5.20
C ILE A 547 -1.52 -11.21 -3.71
N LEU A 548 -2.50 -11.50 -2.86
CA LEU A 548 -2.42 -11.37 -1.40
C LEU A 548 -2.50 -12.73 -0.72
N ASN A 549 -1.58 -12.99 0.22
CA ASN A 549 -1.49 -14.27 0.94
C ASN A 549 -1.25 -14.05 2.44
N ASN A 550 -2.15 -14.48 3.32
CA ASN A 550 -2.04 -14.26 4.78
C ASN A 550 -1.96 -12.76 5.15
N VAL A 551 -2.86 -11.94 4.62
CA VAL A 551 -2.85 -10.47 4.85
C VAL A 551 -4.07 -10.07 5.70
N ASN A 552 -3.93 -9.05 6.55
CA ASN A 552 -5.04 -8.45 7.30
C ASN A 552 -5.18 -6.97 6.94
N PHE A 553 -6.43 -6.54 6.78
CA PHE A 553 -6.89 -5.15 6.67
C PHE A 553 -7.83 -4.89 7.86
N ILE A 554 -7.69 -3.75 8.53
CA ILE A 554 -8.31 -3.52 9.84
C ILE A 554 -8.66 -2.03 10.06
N ASN A 555 -9.95 -1.71 9.92
CA ASN A 555 -10.52 -0.36 9.99
C ASN A 555 -9.98 0.59 8.90
N ASP A 556 -9.52 0.04 7.77
CA ASP A 556 -8.99 0.84 6.67
C ASP A 556 -10.15 1.55 5.94
N SER A 557 -9.93 2.76 5.42
CA SER A 557 -11.05 3.60 4.95
C SER A 557 -10.81 4.45 3.70
N ALA A 558 -11.80 4.49 2.81
CA ALA A 558 -11.80 5.27 1.57
C ALA A 558 -12.96 6.28 1.52
N SER A 559 -12.67 7.51 1.12
CA SER A 559 -13.69 8.56 0.96
C SER A 559 -14.59 8.35 -0.27
N HIS A 560 -14.20 7.49 -1.22
CA HIS A 560 -15.05 7.04 -2.34
C HIS A 560 -15.21 5.51 -2.36
N ASP A 561 -14.44 4.77 -3.16
CA ASP A 561 -14.61 3.32 -3.37
C ASP A 561 -13.45 2.47 -2.77
N GLY A 562 -13.74 1.24 -2.36
CA GLY A 562 -12.72 0.26 -1.96
C GLY A 562 -12.04 0.57 -0.62
N GLY A 563 -12.76 0.39 0.49
CA GLY A 563 -12.32 0.87 1.81
C GLY A 563 -10.97 0.36 2.28
N ALA A 564 -10.62 -0.90 1.96
CA ALA A 564 -9.26 -1.40 2.09
C ALA A 564 -8.54 -1.47 0.73
N ILE A 565 -9.19 -2.00 -0.32
CA ILE A 565 -8.59 -2.22 -1.63
C ILE A 565 -9.45 -1.65 -2.76
N TYR A 566 -8.84 -0.79 -3.60
CA TYR A 566 -9.34 -0.49 -4.95
C TYR A 566 -8.47 -1.19 -6.00
N ASN A 567 -9.10 -1.98 -6.87
CA ASN A 567 -8.40 -2.76 -7.87
C ASN A 567 -8.85 -2.42 -9.30
N ASN A 568 -8.03 -1.63 -9.99
CA ASN A 568 -8.23 -1.17 -11.35
C ASN A 568 -7.50 -2.11 -12.34
N GLN A 569 -8.23 -3.03 -12.97
CA GLN A 569 -7.73 -3.86 -14.08
C GLN A 569 -6.58 -4.85 -13.77
N SER A 570 -5.97 -4.86 -12.58
CA SER A 570 -5.01 -5.91 -12.15
C SER A 570 -5.73 -7.23 -11.86
N SER A 571 -5.27 -8.37 -12.37
CA SER A 571 -5.85 -9.68 -11.99
C SER A 571 -5.64 -9.94 -10.49
N LEU A 572 -6.71 -10.10 -9.71
CA LEU A 572 -6.66 -10.09 -8.24
C LEU A 572 -6.86 -11.50 -7.67
N THR A 573 -5.99 -11.93 -6.76
CA THR A 573 -6.11 -13.22 -6.06
C THR A 573 -5.86 -13.08 -4.55
N LEU A 574 -6.87 -13.41 -3.75
CA LEU A 574 -6.81 -13.44 -2.28
C LEU A 574 -6.73 -14.89 -1.79
N ASN A 575 -5.75 -15.21 -0.96
CA ASN A 575 -5.64 -16.50 -0.28
C ASN A 575 -5.45 -16.25 1.23
N ASN A 576 -6.42 -16.68 2.06
CA ASN A 576 -6.36 -16.51 3.52
C ASN A 576 -6.14 -15.03 3.91
N VAL A 577 -7.01 -14.14 3.42
CA VAL A 577 -6.98 -12.70 3.73
C VAL A 577 -8.15 -12.35 4.64
N ASN A 578 -7.96 -11.43 5.59
CA ASN A 578 -9.01 -10.92 6.46
C ASN A 578 -9.23 -9.42 6.24
N PHE A 579 -10.49 -9.00 6.20
CA PHE A 579 -10.98 -7.62 6.18
C PHE A 579 -11.89 -7.45 7.40
N ILE A 580 -11.71 -6.35 8.15
CA ILE A 580 -12.31 -6.20 9.48
C ILE A 580 -12.65 -4.73 9.78
N ASN A 581 -13.95 -4.41 9.69
CA ASN A 581 -14.53 -3.08 9.86
C ASN A 581 -14.07 -2.07 8.80
N ASP A 582 -13.63 -2.54 7.63
CA ASP A 582 -13.13 -1.67 6.56
C ASP A 582 -14.31 -0.90 5.92
N SER A 583 -14.08 0.33 5.44
CA SER A 583 -15.21 1.21 5.05
C SER A 583 -15.00 2.12 3.84
N ALA A 584 -16.02 2.19 2.98
CA ALA A 584 -16.07 3.05 1.79
C ALA A 584 -17.32 3.95 1.84
N SER A 585 -17.18 5.24 1.48
CA SER A 585 -18.34 6.15 1.45
C SER A 585 -19.28 5.91 0.27
N HIS A 586 -18.81 5.21 -0.77
CA HIS A 586 -19.60 4.79 -1.92
C HIS A 586 -19.66 3.26 -2.06
N ASP A 587 -18.94 2.62 -2.99
CA ASP A 587 -19.06 1.19 -3.29
C ASP A 587 -17.83 0.37 -2.80
N GLY A 588 -18.07 -0.89 -2.39
CA GLY A 588 -16.98 -1.82 -2.06
C GLY A 588 -16.33 -1.55 -0.70
N GLY A 589 -17.06 -1.78 0.40
CA GLY A 589 -16.64 -1.36 1.74
C GLY A 589 -15.30 -1.93 2.21
N ALA A 590 -14.94 -3.15 1.83
CA ALA A 590 -13.56 -3.63 1.91
C ALA A 590 -12.86 -3.60 0.52
N ILE A 591 -13.52 -4.08 -0.54
CA ILE A 591 -12.93 -4.22 -1.88
C ILE A 591 -13.85 -3.68 -2.97
N PHE A 592 -13.31 -2.79 -3.81
CA PHE A 592 -13.84 -2.48 -5.13
C PHE A 592 -12.99 -3.15 -6.22
N ASN A 593 -13.60 -3.98 -7.07
CA ASN A 593 -12.90 -4.67 -8.16
C ASN A 593 -13.47 -4.36 -9.55
N ASN A 594 -12.63 -3.74 -10.38
CA ASN A 594 -12.87 -3.47 -11.80
C ASN A 594 -12.06 -4.37 -12.76
N ALA A 595 -11.28 -5.33 -12.24
CA ALA A 595 -10.48 -6.24 -13.06
C ALA A 595 -11.24 -7.50 -13.48
N ASN A 596 -10.94 -8.00 -14.68
CA ASN A 596 -11.68 -9.13 -15.25
C ASN A 596 -11.54 -10.43 -14.44
N ASP A 597 -10.37 -10.74 -13.90
CA ASP A 597 -10.10 -11.99 -13.20
C ASP A 597 -9.90 -11.69 -11.71
N PHE A 598 -10.82 -12.18 -10.86
CA PHE A 598 -10.81 -11.97 -9.42
C PHE A 598 -11.13 -13.26 -8.68
N VAL A 599 -10.24 -13.70 -7.79
CA VAL A 599 -10.35 -14.94 -7.04
C VAL A 599 -10.20 -14.70 -5.54
N VAL A 600 -11.11 -15.25 -4.74
CA VAL A 600 -11.14 -15.13 -3.27
C VAL A 600 -11.22 -16.54 -2.66
N ASN A 601 -10.18 -16.95 -1.95
CA ASN A 601 -10.06 -18.28 -1.36
C ASN A 601 -9.82 -18.22 0.15
N ASN A 602 -10.62 -18.96 0.92
CA ASN A 602 -10.45 -19.12 2.38
C ASN A 602 -10.33 -17.79 3.14
N SER A 603 -11.00 -16.74 2.67
CA SER A 603 -10.85 -15.36 3.20
C SER A 603 -12.07 -14.96 4.04
N SER A 604 -11.91 -13.94 4.88
CA SER A 604 -12.96 -13.45 5.78
C SER A 604 -13.19 -11.95 5.62
N PHE A 605 -14.46 -11.56 5.69
CA PHE A 605 -14.97 -10.18 5.68
C PHE A 605 -15.89 -10.03 6.89
N ILE A 606 -15.69 -8.97 7.69
CA ILE A 606 -16.28 -8.88 9.04
C ILE A 606 -16.63 -7.43 9.40
N ASN A 607 -17.92 -7.12 9.41
CA ASN A 607 -18.53 -5.81 9.68
C ASN A 607 -18.15 -4.72 8.66
N ASP A 608 -17.70 -5.12 7.47
CA ASP A 608 -17.24 -4.17 6.44
C ASP A 608 -18.44 -3.37 5.89
N SER A 609 -18.22 -2.11 5.49
CA SER A 609 -19.35 -1.19 5.22
C SER A 609 -19.19 -0.25 4.01
N ALA A 610 -20.24 -0.21 3.18
CA ALA A 610 -20.35 0.65 1.99
C ALA A 610 -21.52 1.64 2.11
N GLY A 611 -21.28 2.92 1.84
CA GLY A 611 -22.31 3.95 1.80
C GLY A 611 -23.32 3.81 0.65
N HIS A 612 -23.06 2.93 -0.33
CA HIS A 612 -23.93 2.65 -1.47
C HIS A 612 -24.13 1.13 -1.72
N ASP A 613 -23.31 0.45 -2.53
CA ASP A 613 -23.43 -0.99 -2.88
C ASP A 613 -22.17 -1.80 -2.50
N GLY A 614 -22.33 -3.10 -2.20
CA GLY A 614 -21.20 -4.03 -1.99
C GLY A 614 -20.46 -3.83 -0.66
N GLY A 615 -21.11 -4.11 0.47
CA GLY A 615 -20.61 -3.73 1.80
C GLY A 615 -19.27 -4.36 2.20
N ALA A 616 -18.97 -5.58 1.73
CA ALA A 616 -17.60 -6.09 1.73
C ALA A 616 -16.98 -6.02 0.33
N ILE A 617 -17.66 -6.56 -0.70
CA ILE A 617 -17.14 -6.62 -2.07
C ILE A 617 -18.12 -6.00 -3.06
N PHE A 618 -17.63 -5.06 -3.87
CA PHE A 618 -18.26 -4.63 -5.12
C PHE A 618 -17.44 -5.13 -6.33
N ASN A 619 -18.07 -5.88 -7.22
CA ASN A 619 -17.41 -6.47 -8.39
C ASN A 619 -18.12 -6.14 -9.72
N THR A 620 -17.40 -5.50 -10.65
CA THR A 620 -17.76 -5.41 -12.08
C THR A 620 -17.02 -6.44 -12.94
N GLY A 621 -15.93 -7.00 -12.42
CA GLY A 621 -15.06 -7.98 -13.07
C GLY A 621 -15.77 -9.24 -13.57
N ASN A 622 -15.49 -9.66 -14.81
CA ASN A 622 -16.24 -10.73 -15.45
C ASN A 622 -16.08 -12.12 -14.79
N ASN A 623 -14.86 -12.55 -14.54
CA ASN A 623 -14.48 -13.89 -14.05
C ASN A 623 -14.20 -13.84 -12.55
N PHE A 624 -15.27 -13.73 -11.75
CA PHE A 624 -15.19 -13.61 -10.29
C PHE A 624 -15.43 -14.98 -9.62
N THR A 625 -14.53 -15.45 -8.76
CA THR A 625 -14.69 -16.69 -8.00
C THR A 625 -14.49 -16.47 -6.50
N VAL A 626 -15.46 -16.89 -5.68
CA VAL A 626 -15.37 -16.91 -4.22
C VAL A 626 -15.51 -18.36 -3.73
N SER A 627 -14.51 -18.87 -3.03
CA SER A 627 -14.49 -20.23 -2.49
C SER A 627 -14.12 -20.28 -1.00
N ASN A 628 -14.80 -21.14 -0.24
CA ASN A 628 -14.49 -21.44 1.16
C ASN A 628 -14.40 -20.21 2.08
N SER A 629 -15.08 -19.11 1.74
CA SER A 629 -14.91 -17.79 2.36
C SER A 629 -16.12 -17.37 3.19
N THR A 630 -15.94 -16.40 4.08
CA THR A 630 -16.91 -16.02 5.13
C THR A 630 -17.16 -14.51 5.14
N PHE A 631 -18.43 -14.10 5.28
CA PHE A 631 -18.92 -12.72 5.23
C PHE A 631 -19.89 -12.50 6.39
N VAL A 632 -19.60 -11.57 7.32
CA VAL A 632 -20.24 -11.51 8.65
C VAL A 632 -20.58 -10.08 9.09
N ASN A 633 -21.87 -9.79 9.19
CA ASN A 633 -22.47 -8.47 9.52
C ASN A 633 -22.14 -7.34 8.52
N ASP A 634 -21.62 -7.66 7.34
CA ASP A 634 -21.23 -6.71 6.32
C ASP A 634 -22.46 -5.93 5.82
N SER A 635 -22.29 -4.64 5.49
CA SER A 635 -23.44 -3.75 5.26
C SER A 635 -23.30 -2.77 4.10
N ALA A 636 -24.37 -2.64 3.31
CA ALA A 636 -24.50 -1.67 2.24
C ALA A 636 -25.84 -0.93 2.36
N VAL A 637 -25.88 0.37 2.01
CA VAL A 637 -27.13 1.15 2.09
C VAL A 637 -28.16 0.66 1.06
N HIS A 638 -27.73 0.31 -0.14
CA HIS A 638 -28.61 -0.08 -1.24
C HIS A 638 -28.57 -1.60 -1.49
N SER A 639 -27.48 -2.14 -2.04
CA SER A 639 -27.48 -3.51 -2.59
C SER A 639 -26.21 -4.31 -2.26
N GLY A 640 -26.34 -5.62 -2.05
CA GLY A 640 -25.19 -6.51 -1.83
C GLY A 640 -24.51 -6.24 -0.50
N GLY A 641 -25.19 -6.51 0.62
CA GLY A 641 -24.70 -6.16 1.97
C GLY A 641 -23.32 -6.74 2.28
N ALA A 642 -23.06 -7.99 1.88
CA ALA A 642 -21.69 -8.48 1.74
C ALA A 642 -21.17 -8.34 0.31
N LEU A 643 -21.88 -8.90 -0.69
CA LEU A 643 -21.34 -9.05 -2.04
C LEU A 643 -22.28 -8.52 -3.12
N TYR A 644 -21.80 -7.55 -3.90
CA TYR A 644 -22.42 -7.06 -5.13
C TYR A 644 -21.67 -7.59 -6.35
N ASN A 645 -22.39 -8.13 -7.34
CA ASN A 645 -21.79 -8.58 -8.59
C ASN A 645 -22.55 -8.12 -9.85
N ASN A 646 -21.85 -7.40 -10.73
CA ASN A 646 -22.25 -7.09 -12.10
C ASN A 646 -21.52 -7.95 -13.16
N GLY A 647 -20.49 -8.71 -12.76
CA GLY A 647 -19.69 -9.58 -13.64
C GLY A 647 -20.46 -10.74 -14.28
N LEU A 648 -20.05 -11.16 -15.50
CA LEU A 648 -20.79 -12.12 -16.32
C LEU A 648 -20.54 -13.62 -16.03
N ASN A 649 -19.46 -13.98 -15.33
CA ASN A 649 -19.05 -15.37 -15.08
C ASN A 649 -18.78 -15.63 -13.59
N ALA A 650 -19.58 -15.03 -12.70
CA ALA A 650 -19.36 -15.14 -11.25
C ALA A 650 -19.66 -16.55 -10.70
N THR A 651 -18.88 -17.01 -9.73
CA THR A 651 -19.08 -18.29 -9.01
C THR A 651 -18.84 -18.11 -7.51
N VAL A 652 -19.83 -18.47 -6.69
CA VAL A 652 -19.74 -18.49 -5.22
C VAL A 652 -19.96 -19.93 -4.75
N ILE A 653 -19.00 -20.49 -4.01
CA ILE A 653 -18.97 -21.91 -3.70
C ILE A 653 -18.46 -22.22 -2.28
N ASP A 654 -19.08 -23.17 -1.61
CA ASP A 654 -18.70 -23.65 -0.26
C ASP A 654 -18.51 -22.51 0.78
N SER A 655 -19.23 -21.39 0.65
CA SER A 655 -19.00 -20.15 1.40
C SER A 655 -20.15 -19.79 2.35
N SER A 656 -19.96 -18.81 3.25
CA SER A 656 -20.91 -18.48 4.33
C SER A 656 -21.21 -16.98 4.44
N PHE A 657 -22.48 -16.62 4.50
CA PHE A 657 -23.00 -15.25 4.59
C PHE A 657 -23.94 -15.13 5.80
N VAL A 658 -23.52 -14.39 6.84
CA VAL A 658 -24.20 -14.36 8.14
C VAL A 658 -24.48 -12.92 8.59
N GLY A 659 -25.74 -12.58 8.79
CA GLY A 659 -26.16 -11.30 9.39
C GLY A 659 -26.03 -10.07 8.48
N ASN A 660 -25.62 -10.24 7.22
CA ASN A 660 -25.29 -9.15 6.30
C ASN A 660 -26.54 -8.37 5.87
N ASN A 661 -26.41 -7.05 5.70
CA ASN A 661 -27.54 -6.13 5.61
C ASN A 661 -27.47 -5.17 4.42
N ALA A 662 -28.49 -5.22 3.58
CA ALA A 662 -28.81 -4.21 2.57
C ALA A 662 -30.33 -4.09 2.34
N VAL A 663 -30.77 -3.08 1.58
CA VAL A 663 -32.15 -2.98 1.08
C VAL A 663 -32.41 -4.05 0.00
N TYR A 664 -31.38 -4.38 -0.79
CA TYR A 664 -31.44 -5.37 -1.86
C TYR A 664 -30.34 -6.44 -1.78
N GLY A 665 -30.67 -7.66 -1.39
CA GLY A 665 -29.71 -8.76 -1.30
C GLY A 665 -28.62 -8.55 -0.24
N GLY A 666 -29.00 -8.44 1.03
CA GLY A 666 -28.06 -8.33 2.16
C GLY A 666 -26.91 -9.35 2.15
N GLY A 667 -27.14 -10.61 1.78
CA GLY A 667 -26.06 -11.56 1.51
C GLY A 667 -25.37 -11.27 0.17
N ILE A 668 -26.04 -11.62 -0.94
CA ILE A 668 -25.56 -11.38 -2.31
C ILE A 668 -26.58 -10.56 -3.10
N TYR A 669 -26.10 -9.63 -3.93
CA TYR A 669 -26.87 -9.02 -5.01
C TYR A 669 -26.28 -9.37 -6.38
N ALA A 670 -27.07 -10.09 -7.20
CA ALA A 670 -26.69 -10.54 -8.54
C ALA A 670 -27.35 -9.69 -9.64
N ALA A 671 -26.61 -8.70 -10.14
CA ALA A 671 -26.92 -7.97 -11.37
C ALA A 671 -26.34 -8.66 -12.61
N GLY A 672 -25.12 -9.17 -12.49
CA GLY A 672 -24.41 -9.95 -13.49
C GLY A 672 -24.89 -11.40 -13.60
N SER A 673 -24.09 -12.26 -14.21
CA SER A 673 -24.40 -13.70 -14.37
C SER A 673 -23.58 -14.51 -13.37
N MET A 674 -24.25 -15.41 -12.63
CA MET A 674 -23.68 -16.02 -11.42
C MET A 674 -24.13 -17.46 -11.16
N ASN A 675 -23.23 -18.28 -10.62
CA ASN A 675 -23.50 -19.60 -10.06
C ASN A 675 -23.24 -19.59 -8.54
N ILE A 676 -24.24 -19.96 -7.73
CA ILE A 676 -24.13 -20.04 -6.26
C ILE A 676 -24.37 -21.49 -5.83
N SER A 677 -23.41 -22.13 -5.16
CA SER A 677 -23.62 -23.51 -4.70
C SER A 677 -22.96 -23.88 -3.37
N ARG A 678 -23.56 -24.85 -2.67
CA ARG A 678 -23.09 -25.41 -1.37
C ARG A 678 -22.81 -24.38 -0.28
N SER A 679 -23.39 -23.18 -0.42
CA SER A 679 -23.13 -22.03 0.45
C SER A 679 -24.27 -21.82 1.45
N ASN A 680 -23.98 -21.15 2.56
CA ASN A 680 -24.92 -20.92 3.67
C ASN A 680 -25.27 -19.44 3.79
N PHE A 681 -26.56 -19.13 3.95
CA PHE A 681 -27.10 -17.78 4.12
C PHE A 681 -28.00 -17.74 5.35
N THR A 682 -27.52 -17.11 6.43
CA THR A 682 -28.22 -17.09 7.72
C THR A 682 -28.40 -15.68 8.27
N ASN A 683 -29.60 -15.34 8.74
CA ASN A 683 -29.92 -14.05 9.40
C ASN A 683 -29.68 -12.77 8.56
N ASN A 684 -29.45 -12.86 7.25
CA ASN A 684 -29.27 -11.68 6.38
C ASN A 684 -30.60 -10.92 6.18
N SER A 685 -30.55 -9.63 5.86
CA SER A 685 -31.76 -8.83 5.57
C SER A 685 -32.57 -9.46 4.41
N GLN A 686 -31.87 -9.84 3.35
CA GLN A 686 -32.29 -10.80 2.33
C GLN A 686 -31.07 -11.67 1.98
N ALA A 687 -31.22 -12.98 1.76
CA ALA A 687 -30.06 -13.79 1.42
C ALA A 687 -29.54 -13.51 -0.01
N ILE A 688 -30.44 -13.49 -1.00
CA ILE A 688 -30.08 -13.29 -2.41
C ILE A 688 -31.04 -12.29 -3.07
N GLY A 689 -30.50 -11.18 -3.57
CA GLY A 689 -31.16 -10.23 -4.48
C GLY A 689 -30.84 -10.57 -5.93
N VAL A 690 -31.85 -10.62 -6.79
CA VAL A 690 -31.77 -11.12 -8.17
C VAL A 690 -32.27 -10.07 -9.17
N ASN A 691 -31.35 -9.43 -9.88
CA ASN A 691 -31.63 -8.51 -10.99
C ASN A 691 -31.26 -9.11 -12.37
N THR A 692 -30.73 -10.33 -12.38
CA THR A 692 -30.35 -11.11 -13.58
C THR A 692 -31.35 -12.22 -13.90
N THR A 693 -31.42 -12.63 -15.18
CA THR A 693 -32.06 -13.91 -15.57
C THR A 693 -31.05 -15.07 -15.61
N ASN A 694 -29.75 -14.77 -15.53
CA ASN A 694 -28.66 -15.73 -15.72
C ASN A 694 -28.07 -16.10 -14.35
N LEU A 695 -28.90 -16.71 -13.50
CA LEU A 695 -28.55 -17.14 -12.15
C LEU A 695 -28.80 -18.64 -12.02
N SER A 696 -27.83 -19.37 -11.46
CA SER A 696 -27.99 -20.76 -11.03
C SER A 696 -27.70 -20.88 -9.53
N VAL A 697 -28.62 -21.47 -8.77
CA VAL A 697 -28.50 -21.61 -7.30
C VAL A 697 -28.78 -23.06 -6.94
N ASN A 698 -27.80 -23.80 -6.42
CA ASN A 698 -27.94 -25.25 -6.17
C ASN A 698 -27.23 -25.73 -4.88
N ASN A 699 -27.94 -26.53 -4.09
CA ASN A 699 -27.48 -27.16 -2.84
C ASN A 699 -27.08 -26.16 -1.73
N ASN A 700 -27.66 -24.96 -1.72
CA ASN A 700 -27.42 -23.94 -0.69
C ASN A 700 -28.41 -24.05 0.46
N ASN A 701 -28.03 -23.55 1.65
CA ASN A 701 -28.93 -23.41 2.79
C ASN A 701 -29.29 -21.94 2.97
N ILE A 702 -30.58 -21.60 2.88
CA ILE A 702 -31.11 -20.23 3.00
C ILE A 702 -32.08 -20.22 4.17
N LEU A 703 -31.56 -19.84 5.35
CA LEU A 703 -32.19 -20.06 6.65
C LEU A 703 -32.35 -18.75 7.45
N HIS A 704 -33.50 -18.54 8.09
CA HIS A 704 -33.69 -17.45 9.07
C HIS A 704 -33.49 -16.01 8.56
N ASN A 705 -33.42 -15.79 7.24
CA ASN A 705 -33.26 -14.46 6.65
C ASN A 705 -34.59 -13.68 6.67
N GLY A 706 -34.53 -12.35 6.53
CA GLY A 706 -35.74 -11.53 6.38
C GLY A 706 -36.52 -11.90 5.11
N ILE A 707 -35.80 -12.06 3.99
CA ILE A 707 -36.32 -12.62 2.74
C ILE A 707 -35.34 -13.70 2.25
N GLY A 708 -35.85 -14.87 1.83
CA GLY A 708 -35.03 -15.91 1.21
C GLY A 708 -34.46 -15.44 -0.13
N VAL A 709 -35.33 -15.20 -1.12
CA VAL A 709 -34.93 -14.67 -2.43
C VAL A 709 -35.78 -13.44 -2.81
N GLN A 710 -35.14 -12.38 -3.26
CA GLN A 710 -35.77 -11.12 -3.67
C GLN A 710 -35.53 -10.90 -5.17
N PHE A 711 -36.59 -10.81 -5.97
CA PHE A 711 -36.52 -10.61 -7.41
C PHE A 711 -36.79 -9.16 -7.80
N LEU A 712 -35.85 -8.54 -8.51
CA LEU A 712 -35.84 -7.12 -8.87
C LEU A 712 -35.96 -6.87 -10.38
N LEU A 713 -36.22 -7.93 -11.16
CA LEU A 713 -36.16 -7.91 -12.62
C LEU A 713 -37.03 -6.81 -13.23
N ASN A 714 -36.49 -6.16 -14.26
CA ASN A 714 -37.14 -5.06 -14.98
C ASN A 714 -37.49 -5.47 -16.43
N ASN A 715 -38.79 -5.50 -16.76
CA ASN A 715 -39.34 -5.95 -18.05
C ASN A 715 -38.85 -7.35 -18.50
N LYS A 716 -38.83 -8.34 -17.60
CA LYS A 716 -38.42 -9.72 -17.89
C LYS A 716 -39.57 -10.72 -17.73
N ASN A 717 -39.44 -11.88 -18.38
CA ASN A 717 -40.17 -13.09 -18.02
C ASN A 717 -39.15 -14.06 -17.39
N TYR A 718 -39.48 -14.67 -16.24
CA TYR A 718 -38.57 -15.58 -15.54
C TYR A 718 -39.32 -16.75 -14.90
N THR A 719 -38.76 -17.95 -15.02
CA THR A 719 -39.21 -19.15 -14.32
C THR A 719 -38.25 -19.43 -13.17
N VAL A 720 -38.81 -19.72 -12.00
CA VAL A 720 -38.09 -20.07 -10.78
C VAL A 720 -38.33 -21.56 -10.51
N ASP A 721 -37.36 -22.37 -10.96
CA ASP A 721 -37.37 -23.84 -10.94
C ASP A 721 -36.18 -24.44 -10.17
N TRP A 722 -35.37 -23.60 -9.52
CA TRP A 722 -34.18 -24.00 -8.78
C TRP A 722 -34.33 -23.92 -7.26
N LEU A 723 -35.41 -23.34 -6.71
CA LEU A 723 -35.62 -23.26 -5.25
C LEU A 723 -35.66 -24.67 -4.63
N LYS A 724 -36.26 -25.65 -5.33
CA LYS A 724 -36.29 -27.07 -4.89
C LYS A 724 -34.92 -27.73 -4.75
N ASN A 725 -33.88 -27.17 -5.38
CA ASN A 725 -32.51 -27.64 -5.25
C ASN A 725 -31.79 -27.08 -4.01
N ASN A 726 -32.48 -26.30 -3.15
CA ASN A 726 -31.89 -25.58 -2.02
C ASN A 726 -32.76 -25.71 -0.75
N THR A 727 -32.16 -25.61 0.42
CA THR A 727 -32.86 -25.64 1.72
C THR A 727 -33.36 -24.24 2.06
N VAL A 728 -34.49 -23.82 1.49
CA VAL A 728 -35.09 -22.48 1.71
C VAL A 728 -36.20 -22.55 2.77
N VAL A 729 -35.85 -22.46 4.06
CA VAL A 729 -36.79 -22.60 5.19
C VAL A 729 -36.51 -21.61 6.33
N ASN A 730 -37.46 -21.45 7.24
CA ASN A 730 -37.41 -20.55 8.40
C ASN A 730 -37.21 -19.05 8.09
N ASN A 731 -37.25 -18.63 6.82
CA ASN A 731 -37.16 -17.22 6.46
C ASN A 731 -38.49 -16.50 6.76
N THR A 732 -38.45 -15.18 7.01
CA THR A 732 -39.68 -14.41 7.31
C THR A 732 -40.58 -14.33 6.08
N TYR A 733 -40.01 -14.19 4.89
CA TYR A 733 -40.66 -14.48 3.59
C TYR A 733 -39.77 -15.42 2.77
N ALA A 734 -40.38 -16.40 2.10
CA ALA A 734 -39.64 -17.27 1.17
C ALA A 734 -39.15 -16.47 -0.04
N VAL A 735 -40.05 -15.71 -0.68
CA VAL A 735 -39.80 -14.96 -1.91
C VAL A 735 -40.37 -13.55 -1.83
N SER A 736 -39.68 -12.56 -2.41
CA SER A 736 -40.21 -11.22 -2.66
C SER A 736 -40.11 -10.81 -4.13
N ILE A 737 -41.12 -10.11 -4.61
CA ILE A 737 -41.25 -9.57 -5.97
C ILE A 737 -41.20 -8.04 -5.88
N ALA A 738 -40.00 -7.49 -6.06
CA ALA A 738 -39.66 -6.07 -5.90
C ALA A 738 -39.46 -5.33 -7.24
N GLY A 739 -39.32 -6.06 -8.36
CA GLY A 739 -39.00 -5.51 -9.68
C GLY A 739 -40.10 -4.67 -10.35
N LEU A 740 -39.92 -4.41 -11.65
CA LEU A 740 -40.79 -3.57 -12.46
C LEU A 740 -41.27 -4.30 -13.72
N SER A 741 -42.60 -4.37 -13.90
CA SER A 741 -43.25 -4.85 -15.13
C SER A 741 -42.82 -6.25 -15.58
N SER A 742 -42.41 -7.12 -14.65
CA SER A 742 -41.90 -8.46 -14.95
C SER A 742 -42.92 -9.57 -14.64
N SER A 743 -42.84 -10.67 -15.39
CA SER A 743 -43.68 -11.86 -15.22
C SER A 743 -42.88 -13.03 -14.64
N TYR A 744 -43.44 -13.69 -13.63
CA TYR A 744 -42.78 -14.73 -12.86
C TYR A 744 -43.65 -15.99 -12.80
N VAL A 745 -43.03 -17.15 -13.01
CA VAL A 745 -43.59 -18.46 -12.66
C VAL A 745 -42.72 -19.06 -11.57
N ILE A 746 -43.31 -19.46 -10.45
CA ILE A 746 -42.61 -20.18 -9.38
C ILE A 746 -43.18 -21.60 -9.34
N GLU A 747 -42.39 -22.57 -9.77
CA GLU A 747 -42.81 -23.98 -9.91
C GLU A 747 -42.54 -24.82 -8.65
N ASP A 748 -41.80 -24.25 -7.70
CA ASP A 748 -41.27 -24.93 -6.53
C ASP A 748 -42.04 -24.65 -5.22
N SER A 749 -41.89 -25.56 -4.27
CA SER A 749 -42.52 -25.45 -2.95
C SER A 749 -41.86 -24.37 -2.08
N LEU A 750 -42.68 -23.55 -1.41
CA LEU A 750 -42.26 -22.53 -0.45
C LEU A 750 -42.43 -22.97 1.03
N VAL A 751 -42.81 -24.24 1.25
CA VAL A 751 -43.11 -24.82 2.58
C VAL A 751 -41.92 -24.70 3.54
N GLY A 752 -42.22 -24.43 4.81
CA GLY A 752 -41.21 -24.31 5.87
C GLY A 752 -40.75 -22.87 6.14
N ASN A 753 -41.20 -21.89 5.37
CA ASN A 753 -41.02 -20.46 5.67
C ASN A 753 -42.21 -19.91 6.46
N TYR A 754 -42.04 -18.74 7.10
CA TYR A 754 -43.13 -18.13 7.86
C TYR A 754 -44.20 -17.54 6.92
N ASN A 755 -43.80 -16.74 5.94
CA ASN A 755 -44.67 -16.29 4.86
C ASN A 755 -44.17 -16.81 3.49
N GLY A 756 -45.06 -16.89 2.51
CA GLY A 756 -44.76 -17.33 1.15
C GLY A 756 -44.16 -16.19 0.30
N ILE A 757 -45.03 -15.56 -0.50
CA ILE A 757 -44.66 -14.53 -1.49
C ILE A 757 -45.00 -13.13 -0.96
N LEU A 758 -44.05 -12.20 -1.06
CA LEU A 758 -44.25 -10.76 -0.87
C LEU A 758 -44.24 -10.04 -2.23
N PHE A 759 -45.12 -9.06 -2.42
CA PHE A 759 -45.02 -8.08 -3.50
C PHE A 759 -44.72 -6.70 -2.92
N THR A 760 -43.62 -6.09 -3.34
CA THR A 760 -43.30 -4.66 -3.11
C THR A 760 -43.15 -3.88 -4.42
N GLY A 761 -42.93 -4.56 -5.55
CA GLY A 761 -42.65 -3.93 -6.85
C GLY A 761 -43.87 -3.30 -7.54
N VAL A 762 -43.70 -3.00 -8.82
CA VAL A 762 -44.71 -2.31 -9.64
C VAL A 762 -45.02 -3.07 -10.94
N ASN A 763 -46.31 -3.20 -11.29
CA ASN A 763 -46.83 -3.85 -12.50
C ASN A 763 -46.44 -5.35 -12.69
N ASN A 764 -45.86 -6.04 -11.70
CA ASN A 764 -45.42 -7.42 -11.88
C ASN A 764 -46.59 -8.41 -11.95
N THR A 765 -46.37 -9.57 -12.56
CA THR A 765 -47.33 -10.69 -12.54
C THR A 765 -46.65 -11.94 -12.00
N VAL A 766 -47.23 -12.59 -10.99
CA VAL A 766 -46.88 -13.98 -10.63
C VAL A 766 -47.99 -14.87 -11.14
N HIS A 767 -47.65 -15.92 -11.89
CA HIS A 767 -48.63 -16.81 -12.49
C HIS A 767 -48.23 -18.28 -12.50
N ASN A 768 -49.23 -19.15 -12.74
CA ASN A 768 -49.09 -20.61 -12.79
C ASN A 768 -48.43 -21.21 -11.53
N THR A 769 -48.45 -20.47 -10.42
CA THR A 769 -47.68 -20.73 -9.21
C THR A 769 -48.55 -21.42 -8.18
N SER A 770 -47.98 -22.34 -7.40
CA SER A 770 -48.70 -23.02 -6.31
C SER A 770 -48.06 -22.74 -4.95
N VAL A 771 -48.85 -22.23 -4.00
CA VAL A 771 -48.44 -22.01 -2.60
C VAL A 771 -49.35 -22.85 -1.70
N SER A 772 -48.74 -23.49 -0.70
CA SER A 772 -49.45 -24.33 0.26
C SER A 772 -48.61 -24.54 1.53
N GLY A 773 -49.25 -24.88 2.65
CA GLY A 773 -48.58 -25.24 3.90
C GLY A 773 -47.85 -24.09 4.61
N ILE A 774 -48.14 -22.83 4.28
CA ILE A 774 -47.54 -21.65 4.92
C ILE A 774 -48.15 -21.39 6.30
N SER A 775 -47.29 -21.07 7.28
CA SER A 775 -47.67 -20.88 8.70
C SER A 775 -48.16 -19.46 9.03
N GLY A 776 -47.75 -18.47 8.24
CA GLY A 776 -48.25 -17.09 8.23
C GLY A 776 -49.12 -16.83 6.99
N VAL A 777 -48.74 -15.81 6.19
CA VAL A 777 -49.46 -15.41 4.97
C VAL A 777 -48.82 -16.01 3.72
N ALA A 778 -49.62 -16.69 2.90
CA ALA A 778 -49.12 -17.30 1.66
C ALA A 778 -48.78 -16.29 0.56
N VAL A 779 -49.59 -15.24 0.40
CA VAL A 779 -49.28 -14.08 -0.48
C VAL A 779 -49.60 -12.76 0.22
N THR A 780 -48.63 -11.85 0.26
CA THR A 780 -48.79 -10.48 0.78
C THR A 780 -48.50 -9.47 -0.32
N PHE A 781 -49.43 -8.55 -0.58
CA PHE A 781 -49.14 -7.29 -1.27
C PHE A 781 -48.87 -6.22 -0.22
N ASP A 782 -47.72 -5.56 -0.30
CA ASP A 782 -47.27 -4.53 0.65
C ASP A 782 -47.93 -3.16 0.39
N PRO A 783 -48.05 -2.24 1.37
CA PRO A 783 -48.47 -0.86 1.13
C PRO A 783 -47.75 -0.11 0.00
N VAL A 784 -46.47 -0.40 -0.29
CA VAL A 784 -45.75 0.24 -1.41
C VAL A 784 -46.08 -0.36 -2.79
N SER A 785 -46.73 -1.53 -2.83
CA SER A 785 -46.92 -2.29 -4.06
C SER A 785 -48.02 -1.72 -4.97
N VAL A 786 -47.74 -1.65 -6.29
CA VAL A 786 -48.64 -1.02 -7.27
C VAL A 786 -48.91 -1.92 -8.48
N ASN A 787 -50.19 -2.07 -8.85
CA ASN A 787 -50.70 -2.75 -10.04
C ASN A 787 -50.35 -4.25 -10.22
N ASN A 788 -49.68 -4.87 -9.24
CA ASN A 788 -49.21 -6.26 -9.34
C ASN A 788 -50.38 -7.24 -9.46
N THR A 789 -50.15 -8.39 -10.08
CA THR A 789 -51.19 -9.37 -10.42
C THR A 789 -50.79 -10.77 -10.00
N LEU A 790 -51.62 -11.45 -9.22
CA LEU A 790 -51.60 -12.90 -9.08
C LEU A 790 -52.57 -13.51 -10.11
N TYR A 791 -52.09 -14.37 -11.02
CA TYR A 791 -52.89 -14.89 -12.13
C TYR A 791 -52.76 -16.41 -12.31
N ASN A 792 -53.89 -17.13 -12.45
CA ASN A 792 -53.89 -18.58 -12.71
C ASN A 792 -53.02 -19.40 -11.73
N SER A 793 -53.02 -18.98 -10.46
CA SER A 793 -52.23 -19.60 -9.38
C SER A 793 -53.12 -20.36 -8.40
N THR A 794 -52.54 -21.23 -7.57
CA THR A 794 -53.26 -22.00 -6.54
C THR A 794 -52.70 -21.70 -5.14
N ILE A 795 -53.55 -21.27 -4.21
CA ILE A 795 -53.21 -20.95 -2.81
C ILE A 795 -54.06 -21.83 -1.89
N SER A 796 -53.48 -22.76 -1.15
CA SER A 796 -54.28 -23.77 -0.46
C SER A 796 -53.64 -24.48 0.73
N GLY A 797 -54.43 -24.65 1.81
CA GLY A 797 -53.98 -25.29 3.04
C GLY A 797 -53.01 -24.43 3.85
N ASP A 798 -53.00 -23.12 3.59
CA ASP A 798 -52.20 -22.12 4.30
C ASP A 798 -52.96 -21.58 5.51
N SER A 799 -52.22 -21.10 6.52
CA SER A 799 -52.83 -20.52 7.72
C SER A 799 -53.60 -19.23 7.42
N TYR A 800 -53.14 -18.46 6.43
CA TYR A 800 -53.79 -17.27 5.90
C TYR A 800 -53.42 -17.12 4.42
N ALA A 801 -54.41 -17.13 3.52
CA ALA A 801 -54.21 -17.13 2.08
C ALA A 801 -53.57 -15.83 1.58
N ILE A 802 -54.30 -14.71 1.60
CA ILE A 802 -53.85 -13.50 0.91
C ILE A 802 -54.15 -12.21 1.68
N ALA A 803 -53.11 -11.42 1.96
CA ALA A 803 -53.21 -10.06 2.48
C ALA A 803 -52.97 -9.05 1.36
N ILE A 804 -53.86 -8.07 1.17
CA ILE A 804 -53.72 -7.04 0.13
C ILE A 804 -53.66 -5.64 0.74
N SER A 805 -52.52 -4.99 0.60
CA SER A 805 -52.31 -3.54 0.73
C SER A 805 -52.01 -2.91 -0.65
N GLY A 806 -51.73 -1.61 -0.70
CA GLY A 806 -51.24 -0.94 -1.92
C GLY A 806 -52.32 -0.60 -2.97
N ILE A 807 -51.91 -0.26 -4.20
CA ILE A 807 -52.80 0.37 -5.20
C ILE A 807 -52.93 -0.48 -6.47
N GLY A 808 -54.17 -0.78 -6.89
CA GLY A 808 -54.46 -1.41 -8.18
C GLY A 808 -54.05 -2.89 -8.31
N ASN A 809 -53.63 -3.51 -7.20
CA ASN A 809 -53.23 -4.91 -7.12
C ASN A 809 -54.42 -5.86 -7.42
N LYS A 810 -54.13 -7.02 -8.03
CA LYS A 810 -55.12 -7.89 -8.66
C LYS A 810 -54.93 -9.36 -8.33
N ILE A 811 -56.05 -10.09 -8.23
CA ILE A 811 -56.11 -11.55 -8.14
C ILE A 811 -57.10 -12.03 -9.20
N LEU A 812 -56.60 -12.77 -10.19
CA LEU A 812 -57.35 -13.13 -11.39
C LEU A 812 -57.22 -14.63 -11.67
N SER A 813 -58.32 -15.26 -12.10
CA SER A 813 -58.30 -16.63 -12.64
C SER A 813 -57.65 -17.69 -11.74
N SER A 814 -57.57 -17.45 -10.42
CA SER A 814 -56.81 -18.24 -9.46
C SER A 814 -57.70 -19.10 -8.57
N THR A 815 -57.14 -20.20 -8.05
CA THR A 815 -57.80 -21.10 -7.10
C THR A 815 -57.31 -20.78 -5.69
N ILE A 816 -58.22 -20.53 -4.75
CA ILE A 816 -57.92 -20.28 -3.35
C ILE A 816 -58.83 -21.21 -2.55
N LEU A 817 -58.27 -22.16 -1.78
CA LEU A 817 -59.11 -23.09 -1.03
C LEU A 817 -58.51 -23.69 0.25
N ASN A 818 -59.39 -24.05 1.19
CA ASN A 818 -59.07 -24.73 2.44
C ASN A 818 -58.09 -23.98 3.37
N ASN A 819 -58.04 -22.65 3.29
CA ASN A 819 -57.12 -21.85 4.10
C ASN A 819 -57.70 -21.49 5.48
N GLY A 820 -56.83 -21.27 6.48
CA GLY A 820 -57.23 -20.87 7.83
C GLY A 820 -57.94 -19.50 7.87
N ARG A 821 -57.51 -18.58 7.01
CA ARG A 821 -58.18 -17.33 6.68
C ARG A 821 -58.05 -17.05 5.19
N GLY A 822 -59.12 -16.56 4.56
CA GLY A 822 -59.16 -16.24 3.14
C GLY A 822 -58.45 -14.93 2.79
N ILE A 823 -59.07 -14.16 1.90
CA ILE A 823 -58.51 -12.90 1.40
C ILE A 823 -58.88 -11.76 2.37
N VAL A 824 -57.92 -10.91 2.73
CA VAL A 824 -58.21 -9.65 3.41
C VAL A 824 -57.63 -8.49 2.61
N VAL A 825 -58.50 -7.56 2.22
CA VAL A 825 -58.12 -6.26 1.66
C VAL A 825 -58.02 -5.27 2.80
N ARG A 826 -56.81 -4.75 3.07
CA ARG A 826 -56.50 -3.86 4.18
C ARG A 826 -56.97 -2.43 3.92
N ALA A 827 -57.05 -1.62 4.98
CA ALA A 827 -57.66 -0.29 4.93
C ALA A 827 -56.90 0.75 4.07
N ASP A 828 -55.62 0.52 3.82
CA ASP A 828 -54.79 1.34 2.94
C ASP A 828 -55.00 1.02 1.44
N ALA A 829 -55.53 -0.17 1.13
CA ALA A 829 -55.62 -0.69 -0.22
C ALA A 829 -56.67 0.06 -1.07
N LYS A 830 -56.34 0.28 -2.35
CA LYS A 830 -57.16 1.09 -3.27
C LYS A 830 -57.27 0.44 -4.65
N ASN A 831 -58.48 0.47 -5.23
CA ASN A 831 -58.78 0.01 -6.60
C ASN A 831 -58.43 -1.47 -6.85
N THR A 832 -58.49 -2.31 -5.81
CA THR A 832 -58.18 -3.74 -5.86
C THR A 832 -59.16 -4.53 -6.73
N VAL A 833 -58.68 -5.53 -7.48
CA VAL A 833 -59.52 -6.34 -8.39
C VAL A 833 -59.35 -7.83 -8.10
N ILE A 834 -60.41 -8.50 -7.65
CA ILE A 834 -60.44 -9.93 -7.29
C ILE A 834 -61.54 -10.58 -8.14
N ASN A 835 -61.25 -11.02 -9.36
CA ASN A 835 -62.29 -11.45 -10.32
C ASN A 835 -61.91 -12.76 -11.02
N TYR A 836 -62.93 -13.56 -11.37
CA TYR A 836 -62.78 -14.87 -12.03
C TYR A 836 -62.02 -15.93 -11.22
N ASN A 837 -62.02 -15.87 -9.90
CA ASN A 837 -61.38 -16.86 -9.03
C ASN A 837 -62.35 -17.95 -8.57
N ARG A 838 -61.82 -19.11 -8.15
CA ARG A 838 -62.53 -20.13 -7.37
C ARG A 838 -62.04 -20.04 -5.92
N ILE A 839 -62.93 -19.66 -5.00
CA ILE A 839 -62.62 -19.37 -3.59
C ILE A 839 -63.50 -20.25 -2.70
N LEU A 840 -62.91 -21.15 -1.90
CA LEU A 840 -63.63 -22.25 -1.24
C LEU A 840 -63.06 -22.61 0.14
N ASN A 841 -63.92 -22.59 1.16
CA ASN A 841 -63.62 -23.11 2.50
C ASN A 841 -62.48 -22.37 3.24
N ASP A 842 -62.33 -21.07 2.98
CA ASP A 842 -61.26 -20.23 3.54
C ASP A 842 -61.69 -19.47 4.82
N THR A 843 -62.72 -19.97 5.51
CA THR A 843 -63.53 -19.16 6.45
C THR A 843 -63.14 -19.27 7.93
N ASN A 844 -62.07 -19.99 8.24
CA ASN A 844 -61.93 -20.65 9.55
C ASN A 844 -61.58 -19.71 10.71
N ALA A 845 -60.98 -18.54 10.44
CA ALA A 845 -60.67 -17.52 11.44
C ALA A 845 -61.78 -16.46 11.66
N THR A 846 -62.51 -16.06 10.61
CA THR A 846 -63.40 -14.87 10.63
C THR A 846 -64.80 -15.11 10.08
N GLY A 847 -65.08 -16.29 9.55
CA GLY A 847 -66.38 -16.65 8.99
C GLY A 847 -66.60 -16.19 7.53
N TYR A 848 -65.62 -15.55 6.90
CA TYR A 848 -65.69 -15.00 5.54
C TYR A 848 -64.54 -15.52 4.65
N ASN A 849 -64.81 -15.70 3.35
CA ASN A 849 -63.82 -15.97 2.30
C ASN A 849 -63.07 -14.70 1.86
N LEU A 850 -63.73 -13.53 1.99
CA LEU A 850 -63.16 -12.20 1.74
C LEU A 850 -63.61 -11.21 2.82
N GLU A 851 -62.65 -10.52 3.41
CA GLU A 851 -62.86 -9.34 4.27
C GLU A 851 -62.33 -8.09 3.54
N ASN A 852 -63.18 -7.10 3.29
CA ASN A 852 -62.77 -5.85 2.65
C ASN A 852 -62.80 -4.66 3.60
N HIS A 853 -61.63 -4.05 3.83
CA HIS A 853 -61.48 -2.75 4.48
C HIS A 853 -61.01 -1.66 3.51
N GLY A 854 -60.54 -2.05 2.31
CA GLY A 854 -60.02 -1.13 1.29
C GLY A 854 -61.10 -0.44 0.44
N VAL A 855 -60.65 0.52 -0.36
CA VAL A 855 -61.50 1.44 -1.15
C VAL A 855 -61.53 1.04 -2.62
N ASN A 856 -62.70 1.14 -3.26
CA ASN A 856 -62.93 0.79 -4.68
C ASN A 856 -62.60 -0.67 -5.05
N THR A 857 -62.62 -1.60 -4.08
CA THR A 857 -62.44 -3.03 -4.33
C THR A 857 -63.56 -3.57 -5.23
N ASN A 858 -63.17 -4.21 -6.33
CA ASN A 858 -64.05 -5.04 -7.16
C ASN A 858 -63.80 -6.51 -6.81
N ALA A 859 -64.83 -7.25 -6.40
CA ALA A 859 -64.77 -8.69 -6.16
C ALA A 859 -65.91 -9.46 -6.87
N ASP A 860 -66.45 -8.90 -7.96
CA ASP A 860 -67.48 -9.54 -8.78
C ASP A 860 -66.92 -10.70 -9.63
N LEU A 861 -67.81 -11.55 -10.14
CA LEU A 861 -67.50 -12.63 -11.09
C LEU A 861 -66.53 -13.72 -10.56
N ASN A 862 -66.48 -13.95 -9.25
CA ASN A 862 -65.88 -15.16 -8.67
C ASN A 862 -66.92 -16.27 -8.49
N TRP A 863 -66.44 -17.51 -8.37
CA TRP A 863 -67.18 -18.61 -7.76
C TRP A 863 -66.72 -18.77 -6.30
N TRP A 864 -67.65 -18.68 -5.35
CA TRP A 864 -67.36 -18.59 -3.91
C TRP A 864 -67.59 -19.93 -3.17
N GLY A 865 -67.42 -21.05 -3.87
CA GLY A 865 -67.63 -22.41 -3.34
C GLY A 865 -69.08 -22.72 -2.95
N SER A 866 -69.98 -21.77 -3.17
CA SER A 866 -71.38 -21.74 -2.77
C SER A 866 -72.12 -20.63 -3.53
N ASN A 867 -73.45 -20.75 -3.64
CA ASN A 867 -74.32 -19.75 -4.27
C ASN A 867 -74.56 -18.51 -3.38
N SER A 868 -74.16 -18.57 -2.12
CA SER A 868 -74.36 -17.52 -1.10
C SER A 868 -73.00 -17.02 -0.57
N PRO A 869 -72.31 -16.09 -1.26
CA PRO A 869 -70.95 -15.69 -0.93
C PRO A 869 -70.78 -15.18 0.50
N ARG A 870 -69.87 -15.83 1.25
CA ARG A 870 -69.48 -15.42 2.60
C ARG A 870 -68.42 -14.32 2.51
N VAL A 871 -68.85 -13.07 2.38
CA VAL A 871 -67.96 -11.89 2.29
C VAL A 871 -68.35 -10.78 3.27
N SER A 872 -67.38 -9.95 3.68
CA SER A 872 -67.57 -8.83 4.60
C SER A 872 -66.99 -7.53 4.03
N GLY A 873 -67.57 -6.39 4.40
CA GLY A 873 -67.10 -5.05 4.01
C GLY A 873 -67.20 -4.71 2.51
N ILE A 874 -67.91 -5.52 1.73
CA ILE A 874 -68.18 -5.31 0.30
C ILE A 874 -69.58 -5.81 -0.07
N ASN A 875 -70.23 -5.15 -1.03
CA ASN A 875 -71.53 -5.55 -1.58
C ASN A 875 -71.36 -6.02 -3.03
N LEU A 876 -71.38 -7.34 -3.24
CA LEU A 876 -71.21 -7.94 -4.56
C LEU A 876 -72.43 -7.69 -5.45
N LYS A 877 -72.21 -7.31 -6.70
CA LYS A 877 -73.27 -7.14 -7.70
C LYS A 877 -73.48 -8.45 -8.45
N TYR A 878 -72.37 -9.09 -8.83
CA TYR A 878 -72.35 -10.26 -9.71
C TYR A 878 -71.43 -11.35 -9.16
N TRP A 879 -71.93 -12.57 -9.06
CA TRP A 879 -71.11 -13.74 -8.77
C TRP A 879 -71.65 -14.96 -9.51
N TYR A 880 -70.79 -15.96 -9.69
CA TYR A 880 -71.20 -17.21 -10.31
C TYR A 880 -72.04 -18.05 -9.37
N VAL A 881 -73.06 -18.72 -9.91
CA VAL A 881 -73.99 -19.60 -9.18
C VAL A 881 -74.27 -20.86 -10.00
N LEU A 882 -74.33 -22.00 -9.30
CA LEU A 882 -74.91 -23.23 -9.79
C LEU A 882 -76.41 -22.99 -10.02
N GLN A 883 -76.93 -23.39 -11.18
CA GLN A 883 -78.35 -23.28 -11.49
C GLN A 883 -78.87 -24.58 -12.09
N LEU A 884 -79.93 -25.09 -11.47
CA LEU A 884 -80.77 -26.16 -11.99
C LEU A 884 -82.02 -25.53 -12.60
N SER A 885 -82.54 -26.09 -13.69
CA SER A 885 -83.84 -25.70 -14.23
C SER A 885 -84.68 -26.86 -14.73
N ALA A 886 -85.98 -26.63 -14.75
CA ALA A 886 -87.01 -27.50 -15.33
C ALA A 886 -87.90 -26.63 -16.24
N ASN A 887 -87.75 -26.80 -17.55
CA ASN A 887 -88.32 -25.90 -18.56
C ASN A 887 -87.99 -24.42 -18.26
N SER A 888 -88.96 -23.60 -17.87
CA SER A 888 -88.79 -22.17 -17.55
C SER A 888 -88.54 -21.87 -16.06
N PHE A 889 -88.65 -22.87 -15.17
CA PHE A 889 -88.36 -22.69 -13.75
C PHE A 889 -86.88 -22.89 -13.47
N ASN A 890 -86.19 -21.83 -13.04
CA ASN A 890 -84.79 -21.84 -12.62
C ASN A 890 -84.68 -21.80 -11.09
N THR A 891 -83.73 -22.53 -10.50
CA THR A 891 -83.39 -22.48 -9.08
C THR A 891 -81.89 -22.49 -8.83
N THR A 892 -81.45 -21.78 -7.80
CA THR A 892 -80.07 -21.77 -7.26
C THR A 892 -80.04 -22.21 -5.80
N LYS A 893 -81.04 -23.03 -5.40
CA LYS A 893 -81.25 -23.65 -4.09
C LYS A 893 -82.03 -24.94 -4.27
N ASN A 894 -82.01 -25.82 -3.27
CA ASN A 894 -82.79 -27.05 -3.27
C ASN A 894 -84.28 -26.74 -3.39
N ALA A 895 -84.95 -27.39 -4.35
CA ALA A 895 -86.34 -27.10 -4.69
C ALA A 895 -87.06 -28.35 -5.20
N THR A 896 -88.34 -28.46 -4.86
CA THR A 896 -89.25 -29.46 -5.44
C THR A 896 -90.18 -28.78 -6.44
N ARG A 897 -90.40 -29.42 -7.59
CA ARG A 897 -91.40 -29.01 -8.58
C ARG A 897 -92.19 -30.22 -9.06
N SER A 898 -93.50 -30.20 -8.77
CA SER A 898 -94.43 -31.19 -9.28
C SER A 898 -94.84 -30.86 -10.71
N PHE A 899 -94.86 -31.86 -11.58
CA PHE A 899 -95.37 -31.77 -12.94
C PHE A 899 -96.43 -32.86 -13.16
N ALA A 900 -97.42 -32.59 -14.02
CA ALA A 900 -98.45 -33.58 -14.34
C ALA A 900 -97.87 -34.76 -15.14
N GLU A 901 -98.49 -35.93 -15.05
CA GLU A 901 -98.12 -37.09 -15.85
C GLU A 901 -98.14 -36.76 -17.36
N GLY A 902 -97.20 -37.35 -18.12
CA GLY A 902 -96.99 -37.09 -19.54
C GLY A 902 -96.25 -35.77 -19.84
N SER A 903 -95.97 -34.93 -18.84
CA SER A 903 -95.24 -33.67 -19.02
C SER A 903 -93.83 -33.94 -19.57
N LYS A 904 -93.51 -33.29 -20.69
CA LYS A 904 -92.13 -33.20 -21.20
C LYS A 904 -91.40 -32.06 -20.47
N VAL A 905 -90.38 -32.42 -19.71
CA VAL A 905 -89.57 -31.50 -18.91
C VAL A 905 -88.14 -31.58 -19.41
N LEU A 906 -87.64 -30.51 -20.01
CA LEU A 906 -86.21 -30.36 -20.24
C LEU A 906 -85.56 -29.92 -18.94
N LEU A 907 -84.81 -30.83 -18.33
CA LEU A 907 -83.98 -30.54 -17.18
C LEU A 907 -82.63 -30.03 -17.64
N LYS A 908 -82.12 -28.99 -16.97
CA LYS A 908 -80.84 -28.38 -17.29
C LYS A 908 -80.03 -28.13 -16.02
N TYR A 909 -78.75 -28.46 -16.08
CA TYR A 909 -77.73 -27.91 -15.20
C TYR A 909 -76.89 -26.89 -15.98
N MET A 910 -76.60 -25.74 -15.38
CA MET A 910 -75.60 -24.79 -15.88
C MET A 910 -75.00 -23.92 -14.77
N LEU A 911 -73.72 -23.59 -14.92
CA LEU A 911 -73.15 -22.42 -14.26
C LEU A 911 -73.73 -21.15 -14.92
N THR A 912 -74.16 -20.20 -14.10
CA THR A 912 -74.62 -18.88 -14.55
C THR A 912 -74.17 -17.80 -13.56
N THR A 913 -74.49 -16.54 -13.80
CA THR A 913 -74.34 -15.48 -12.80
C THR A 913 -75.65 -15.26 -12.05
N ASN A 914 -75.57 -14.88 -10.76
CA ASN A 914 -76.71 -14.53 -9.89
C ASN A 914 -77.73 -13.56 -10.55
N LYS A 915 -77.25 -12.68 -11.45
CA LYS A 915 -78.01 -11.78 -12.31
C LYS A 915 -77.37 -11.77 -13.70
N PRO A 916 -78.12 -11.62 -14.81
CA PRO A 916 -77.54 -11.54 -16.15
C PRO A 916 -76.55 -10.37 -16.29
N VAL A 917 -75.33 -10.67 -16.74
CA VAL A 917 -74.25 -9.70 -17.01
C VAL A 917 -73.30 -10.27 -18.05
N ALA A 918 -72.61 -9.41 -18.81
CA ALA A 918 -71.52 -9.85 -19.68
C ALA A 918 -70.37 -10.42 -18.82
N ASN A 919 -69.97 -11.67 -19.10
CA ASN A 919 -68.98 -12.42 -18.35
C ASN A 919 -68.34 -13.51 -19.22
N ASP A 920 -67.13 -13.93 -18.88
CA ASP A 920 -66.42 -15.03 -19.54
C ASP A 920 -66.06 -16.12 -18.54
N LYS A 921 -66.78 -17.25 -18.61
CA LYS A 921 -66.61 -18.40 -17.72
C LYS A 921 -65.29 -19.15 -17.96
N SER A 922 -64.69 -19.04 -19.14
CA SER A 922 -63.42 -19.73 -19.45
C SER A 922 -62.26 -19.23 -18.57
N ARG A 923 -62.38 -18.00 -18.06
CA ARG A 923 -61.43 -17.35 -17.15
C ARG A 923 -61.49 -17.84 -15.71
N LEU A 924 -62.50 -18.60 -15.30
CA LEU A 924 -62.46 -19.29 -14.01
C LEU A 924 -61.40 -20.40 -14.06
N PRO A 925 -60.74 -20.75 -12.93
CA PRO A 925 -59.94 -21.97 -12.85
C PRO A 925 -60.73 -23.20 -13.29
N TYR A 926 -60.04 -24.23 -13.76
CA TYR A 926 -60.68 -25.52 -14.02
C TYR A 926 -61.18 -26.14 -12.71
N PHE A 927 -62.46 -26.51 -12.69
CA PHE A 927 -63.01 -27.42 -11.69
C PHE A 927 -64.13 -28.27 -12.29
N LEU A 928 -64.36 -29.42 -11.67
CA LEU A 928 -65.37 -30.38 -12.07
C LEU A 928 -66.62 -30.21 -11.20
N VAL A 929 -67.77 -30.35 -11.86
CA VAL A 929 -69.05 -30.62 -11.20
C VAL A 929 -69.45 -32.06 -11.51
N GLU A 930 -70.01 -32.73 -10.52
CA GLU A 930 -70.69 -34.01 -10.68
C GLU A 930 -72.20 -33.76 -10.75
N VAL A 931 -72.85 -34.17 -11.86
CA VAL A 931 -74.30 -34.05 -12.02
C VAL A 931 -74.94 -35.42 -12.14
N ILE A 932 -75.77 -35.78 -11.15
CA ILE A 932 -76.55 -37.01 -11.14
C ILE A 932 -77.87 -36.74 -11.87
N LEU A 933 -78.08 -37.45 -12.97
CA LEU A 933 -79.27 -37.36 -13.82
C LEU A 933 -80.44 -38.20 -13.27
N PRO A 934 -81.69 -37.92 -13.71
CA PRO A 934 -82.90 -38.66 -13.32
C PRO A 934 -82.86 -40.19 -13.41
N ASN A 935 -81.98 -40.75 -14.24
CA ASN A 935 -81.79 -42.18 -14.44
C ASN A 935 -80.58 -42.75 -13.66
N GLY A 936 -80.05 -42.01 -12.68
CA GLY A 936 -78.86 -42.37 -11.92
C GLY A 936 -77.54 -42.23 -12.70
N THR A 937 -77.54 -41.70 -13.93
CA THR A 937 -76.30 -41.48 -14.68
C THR A 937 -75.53 -40.29 -14.10
N ILE A 938 -74.34 -40.56 -13.60
CA ILE A 938 -73.40 -39.56 -13.08
C ILE A 938 -72.65 -38.92 -14.26
N VAL A 939 -72.70 -37.60 -14.37
CA VAL A 939 -72.04 -36.82 -15.43
C VAL A 939 -71.05 -35.84 -14.81
N VAL A 940 -69.78 -36.23 -14.79
CA VAL A 940 -68.66 -35.38 -14.35
C VAL A 940 -68.15 -34.53 -15.52
N LYS A 941 -68.18 -33.19 -15.39
CA LYS A 941 -67.83 -32.26 -16.48
C LYS A 941 -67.17 -30.96 -15.99
N ASP A 942 -66.43 -30.31 -16.90
CA ASP A 942 -66.01 -28.92 -16.72
C ASP A 942 -67.24 -28.01 -16.74
N ILE A 943 -67.48 -27.42 -15.58
CA ILE A 943 -68.57 -26.52 -15.25
C ILE A 943 -68.60 -25.25 -16.11
N ARG A 944 -67.45 -24.76 -16.57
CA ARG A 944 -67.30 -23.49 -17.26
C ARG A 944 -67.85 -23.53 -18.68
N THR A 945 -67.70 -24.70 -19.31
CA THR A 945 -67.92 -24.95 -20.75
C THR A 945 -69.16 -25.80 -21.03
N THR A 946 -69.67 -26.55 -20.04
CA THR A 946 -70.76 -27.52 -20.25
C THR A 946 -72.10 -27.02 -19.68
N SER A 947 -73.15 -27.01 -20.50
CA SER A 947 -74.54 -27.12 -20.02
C SER A 947 -75.00 -28.56 -20.19
N ILE A 948 -75.43 -29.20 -19.11
CA ILE A 948 -75.95 -30.57 -19.15
C ILE A 948 -77.46 -30.49 -19.35
N LEU A 949 -77.98 -31.23 -20.33
CA LEU A 949 -79.39 -31.23 -20.75
C LEU A 949 -79.94 -32.65 -20.70
N TYR A 950 -81.09 -32.83 -20.06
CA TYR A 950 -81.77 -34.12 -19.96
C TYR A 950 -83.27 -33.98 -20.27
N PRO A 951 -83.76 -34.53 -21.39
CA PRO A 951 -85.19 -34.56 -21.68
C PRO A 951 -85.88 -35.66 -20.86
N LEU A 952 -86.71 -35.26 -19.90
CA LEU A 952 -87.53 -36.13 -19.07
C LEU A 952 -88.98 -36.15 -19.58
N THR A 953 -89.64 -37.30 -19.50
CA THR A 953 -91.11 -37.39 -19.53
C THR A 953 -91.56 -37.95 -18.19
N VAL A 954 -92.44 -37.22 -17.49
CA VAL A 954 -92.87 -37.53 -16.14
C VAL A 954 -93.95 -38.61 -16.16
N THR A 955 -93.73 -39.75 -15.52
CA THR A 955 -94.71 -40.85 -15.35
C THR A 955 -95.26 -40.86 -13.92
N ASP A 956 -96.43 -41.46 -13.69
CA ASP A 956 -96.99 -41.52 -12.33
C ASP A 956 -96.11 -42.26 -11.31
N ASN A 957 -96.28 -41.90 -10.03
CA ASN A 957 -95.66 -42.48 -8.84
C ASN A 957 -94.11 -42.60 -8.88
N GLN A 958 -93.44 -41.61 -9.49
CA GLN A 958 -91.99 -41.54 -9.70
C GLN A 958 -91.44 -40.15 -9.34
N THR A 959 -90.51 -40.12 -8.37
CA THR A 959 -89.72 -38.93 -8.07
C THR A 959 -88.38 -39.00 -8.79
N TYR A 960 -88.17 -38.09 -9.73
CA TYR A 960 -86.90 -37.91 -10.41
C TYR A 960 -86.06 -36.85 -9.70
N ARG A 961 -84.74 -36.96 -9.82
CA ARG A 961 -83.80 -35.97 -9.29
C ARG A 961 -82.90 -35.46 -10.41
N LEU A 962 -82.66 -34.15 -10.44
CA LEU A 962 -81.43 -33.60 -10.98
C LEU A 962 -80.64 -33.06 -9.79
N GLU A 963 -79.49 -33.65 -9.52
CA GLU A 963 -78.63 -33.33 -8.37
C GLU A 963 -77.27 -32.89 -8.92
N SER A 964 -76.72 -31.76 -8.45
CA SER A 964 -75.39 -31.30 -8.84
C SER A 964 -74.53 -31.05 -7.62
N ILE A 965 -73.53 -31.90 -7.46
CA ILE A 965 -72.54 -31.92 -6.39
C ILE A 965 -71.32 -31.14 -6.89
N SER A 966 -71.03 -30.01 -6.25
CA SER A 966 -69.87 -29.18 -6.58
C SER A 966 -69.42 -28.39 -5.36
N ASP A 967 -68.13 -28.48 -5.05
CA ASP A 967 -67.49 -27.79 -3.94
C ASP A 967 -68.24 -28.05 -2.62
N ASN A 968 -68.86 -27.02 -2.01
CA ASN A 968 -69.65 -27.16 -0.77
C ASN A 968 -71.14 -26.80 -0.98
N GLU A 969 -71.68 -26.89 -2.21
CA GLU A 969 -73.10 -26.60 -2.50
C GLU A 969 -73.74 -27.67 -3.39
N ASP A 970 -74.29 -28.70 -2.74
CA ASP A 970 -75.11 -29.72 -3.37
C ASP A 970 -76.51 -29.16 -3.69
N LEU A 971 -76.75 -28.88 -4.97
CA LEU A 971 -78.08 -28.50 -5.44
C LEU A 971 -78.90 -29.73 -5.84
N LEU A 972 -80.13 -29.81 -5.33
CA LEU A 972 -81.11 -30.84 -5.65
C LEU A 972 -82.40 -30.20 -6.18
N LEU A 973 -82.70 -30.44 -7.46
CA LEU A 973 -83.99 -30.16 -8.07
C LEU A 973 -84.79 -31.47 -8.15
N VAL A 974 -85.73 -31.63 -7.23
CA VAL A 974 -86.61 -32.79 -7.17
C VAL A 974 -87.80 -32.56 -8.10
N ILE A 975 -87.99 -33.46 -9.06
CA ILE A 975 -89.12 -33.48 -9.99
C ILE A 975 -90.04 -34.62 -9.57
N ASN A 976 -91.02 -34.28 -8.75
CA ASN A 976 -92.06 -35.21 -8.35
C ASN A 976 -93.08 -35.34 -9.51
N SER A 977 -93.35 -36.55 -9.98
CA SER A 977 -94.75 -36.98 -9.86
C SER A 977 -94.96 -37.45 -8.41
N SER A 978 -96.20 -37.53 -7.94
CA SER A 978 -96.51 -37.51 -6.51
C SER A 978 -96.20 -38.84 -5.77
N GLY A 979 -94.92 -39.09 -5.44
CA GLY A 979 -94.39 -40.22 -4.64
C GLY A 979 -93.00 -39.95 -3.99
N GLU A 980 -92.39 -40.93 -3.28
CA GLU A 980 -91.20 -40.76 -2.39
C GLU A 980 -89.84 -41.40 -2.90
N THR A 981 -88.91 -41.98 -2.08
CA THR A 981 -87.41 -42.12 -2.33
C THR A 981 -86.78 -43.54 -1.96
N PRO A 982 -85.46 -43.88 -1.74
CA PRO A 982 -84.08 -43.27 -1.93
C PRO A 982 -82.79 -44.20 -2.26
N VAL A 983 -81.65 -43.65 -2.80
CA VAL A 983 -80.16 -43.86 -2.43
C VAL A 983 -79.44 -45.28 -2.61
N PRO A 984 -78.08 -45.59 -2.54
CA PRO A 984 -76.75 -44.89 -2.83
C PRO A 984 -75.65 -45.31 -3.94
N PRO A 985 -74.68 -46.31 -3.87
CA PRO A 985 -73.18 -46.07 -3.87
C PRO A 985 -72.13 -46.85 -4.79
N VAL A 986 -70.99 -46.22 -5.17
CA VAL A 986 -69.48 -46.40 -4.87
C VAL A 986 -68.80 -47.82 -4.71
N PRO A 987 -67.45 -48.19 -4.91
CA PRO A 987 -66.16 -47.66 -5.53
C PRO A 987 -65.44 -48.66 -6.56
N PRO A 988 -64.16 -49.24 -6.53
CA PRO A 988 -62.72 -48.85 -6.21
C PRO A 988 -61.47 -49.46 -7.04
N SER A 989 -60.36 -48.70 -7.32
CA SER A 989 -58.87 -49.08 -7.22
C SER A 989 -58.14 -50.19 -8.11
N PRO A 990 -56.80 -50.58 -8.05
CA PRO A 990 -55.49 -50.04 -7.48
C PRO A 990 -54.13 -50.03 -8.39
N PRO A 991 -52.96 -50.79 -8.30
CA PRO A 991 -51.54 -50.22 -8.44
C PRO A 991 -50.26 -51.03 -9.00
N SER A 992 -49.05 -50.38 -9.16
CA SER A 992 -47.59 -50.84 -8.89
C SER A 992 -46.73 -51.77 -9.86
N PRO A 993 -45.38 -52.12 -9.67
CA PRO A 993 -44.07 -51.41 -9.33
C PRO A 993 -42.63 -51.91 -9.88
N SER A 994 -41.52 -51.10 -9.71
CA SER A 994 -40.06 -51.39 -9.28
C SER A 994 -38.86 -52.07 -10.08
N GLY A 995 -37.56 -51.64 -9.86
CA GLY A 995 -36.24 -52.38 -10.14
C GLY A 995 -34.84 -51.59 -10.21
N PRO A 996 -33.63 -52.01 -9.65
CA PRO A 996 -32.36 -51.17 -9.52
C PRO A 996 -30.87 -51.77 -9.60
N SER A 997 -29.79 -50.97 -9.27
CA SER A 997 -28.32 -51.25 -8.88
C SER A 997 -27.17 -51.31 -9.98
N ASN A 998 -25.80 -51.24 -9.84
CA ASN A 998 -24.63 -50.87 -8.90
C ASN A 998 -23.23 -50.98 -9.70
N ALA A 999 -21.91 -50.80 -9.34
CA ALA A 999 -20.90 -50.23 -8.36
C ALA A 999 -19.40 -50.53 -8.89
N SER A 1000 -18.13 -50.20 -8.45
CA SER A 1000 -17.35 -49.29 -7.51
C SER A 1000 -15.75 -49.48 -7.55
N SER A 1001 -14.88 -48.54 -7.02
CA SER A 1001 -13.38 -48.63 -6.61
C SER A 1001 -12.23 -48.53 -7.68
N SER A 1002 -10.86 -48.37 -7.50
CA SER A 1002 -9.80 -47.78 -6.55
C SER A 1002 -8.33 -48.05 -7.09
N GLY A 1003 -7.09 -47.54 -6.73
CA GLY A 1003 -6.44 -46.47 -5.89
C GLY A 1003 -4.86 -46.61 -5.68
N PHE A 1004 -4.08 -45.55 -5.25
CA PHE A 1004 -2.67 -45.50 -4.65
C PHE A 1004 -1.34 -45.62 -5.51
N ASN A 1005 -0.05 -45.20 -5.17
CA ASN A 1005 0.64 -44.14 -4.32
C ASN A 1005 2.22 -43.88 -4.67
N PRO A 1006 3.28 -43.54 -3.83
CA PRO A 1006 4.44 -42.60 -4.19
C PRO A 1006 5.97 -42.91 -3.78
N ALA A 1007 6.98 -42.00 -4.01
CA ALA A 1007 8.10 -41.52 -3.07
C ALA A 1007 9.57 -41.15 -3.55
N LEU A 1008 10.21 -40.15 -2.86
CA LEU A 1008 11.67 -39.86 -2.55
C LEU A 1008 12.67 -39.10 -3.50
N ALA A 1009 13.75 -38.50 -2.91
CA ALA A 1009 14.65 -37.47 -3.51
C ALA A 1009 16.06 -37.32 -2.83
N LYS A 1010 17.03 -36.57 -3.44
CA LYS A 1010 18.15 -35.80 -2.76
C LYS A 1010 19.04 -34.94 -3.71
N MET A 1011 19.87 -34.05 -3.12
CA MET A 1011 20.89 -33.16 -3.75
C MET A 1011 22.33 -33.57 -3.36
N GLU A 1012 23.36 -33.07 -4.08
CA GLU A 1012 24.59 -32.48 -3.46
C GLU A 1012 25.42 -31.63 -4.47
N SER A 1013 26.55 -31.04 -4.06
CA SER A 1013 27.07 -29.77 -4.62
C SER A 1013 28.58 -29.67 -4.93
N THR A 1014 28.90 -28.73 -5.84
CA THR A 1014 30.18 -28.03 -6.04
C THR A 1014 29.86 -26.59 -6.53
N GLY A 1015 30.74 -25.59 -6.52
CA GLY A 1015 32.11 -25.48 -5.98
C GLY A 1015 32.91 -24.40 -6.73
N ALA A 1016 33.42 -23.38 -6.04
CA ALA A 1016 34.04 -22.19 -6.65
C ALA A 1016 35.37 -21.76 -5.98
N PRO A 1017 36.30 -21.10 -6.70
CA PRO A 1017 37.66 -20.79 -6.23
C PRO A 1017 37.76 -19.52 -5.38
N ILE A 1018 38.87 -19.40 -4.64
CA ILE A 1018 39.12 -18.35 -3.63
C ILE A 1018 39.92 -17.20 -4.23
N GLY A 1019 39.48 -15.95 -3.99
CA GLY A 1019 40.13 -14.72 -4.47
C GLY A 1019 40.07 -13.52 -3.51
N PRO A 1020 38.90 -13.12 -2.95
CA PRO A 1020 38.75 -11.82 -2.28
C PRO A 1020 38.99 -11.84 -0.74
N LEU A 1021 39.79 -12.77 -0.21
CA LEU A 1021 39.82 -13.04 1.24
C LEU A 1021 40.64 -12.02 2.08
N ILE A 1022 41.42 -11.14 1.46
CA ILE A 1022 42.30 -10.19 2.18
C ILE A 1022 41.59 -8.87 2.50
N VAL A 1023 40.66 -8.41 1.65
CA VAL A 1023 39.92 -7.14 1.86
C VAL A 1023 38.92 -7.26 3.02
N VAL A 1024 38.28 -8.43 3.16
CA VAL A 1024 37.26 -8.70 4.20
C VAL A 1024 37.86 -8.77 5.62
N LEU A 1025 39.18 -8.95 5.76
CA LEU A 1025 39.82 -9.04 7.08
C LEU A 1025 39.87 -7.69 7.83
N MET A 1026 39.77 -6.57 7.12
CA MET A 1026 39.79 -5.24 7.74
C MET A 1026 38.39 -4.78 8.19
N SER A 1027 37.33 -5.11 7.46
CA SER A 1027 35.95 -4.76 7.84
C SER A 1027 35.46 -5.53 9.09
N LEU A 1028 35.87 -6.79 9.24
CA LEU A 1028 35.49 -7.63 10.40
C LEU A 1028 36.05 -7.16 11.75
N LEU A 1029 37.03 -6.25 11.78
CA LEU A 1029 37.64 -5.79 13.04
C LEU A 1029 36.87 -4.68 13.76
N GLY A 1030 35.93 -3.99 13.09
CA GLY A 1030 35.08 -2.97 13.73
C GLY A 1030 34.09 -3.52 14.76
N LEU A 1031 33.59 -4.74 14.56
CA LEU A 1031 32.46 -5.32 15.32
C LEU A 1031 32.73 -5.69 16.79
N VAL A 1032 33.95 -5.50 17.29
CA VAL A 1032 34.33 -5.80 18.70
C VAL A 1032 34.48 -4.52 19.54
N GLY A 1033 34.23 -3.34 18.94
CA GLY A 1033 34.58 -2.03 19.52
C GLY A 1033 33.79 -1.56 20.73
N TYR A 1034 32.49 -1.90 20.88
CA TYR A 1034 31.66 -1.28 21.93
C TYR A 1034 30.59 -2.19 22.58
N ARG A 1035 31.03 -3.26 23.26
CA ARG A 1035 30.23 -3.91 24.32
C ARG A 1035 30.85 -3.69 25.71
N LYS A 1036 30.94 -2.42 26.14
CA LYS A 1036 30.89 -1.96 27.54
C LYS A 1036 31.13 -0.44 27.69
N LYS A 1037 30.06 0.33 27.63
CA LYS A 1037 29.66 1.21 28.74
C LYS A 1037 28.17 1.40 28.75
#